data_AF-A0A9E6JXG1-F1
#
_entry.id   AF-A0A9E6JXG1-F1
#
_cell.length_a   1.000
_cell.length_b   1.000
_cell.length_c   1.000
_cell.angle_alpha   90.00
_cell.angle_beta   90.00
_cell.angle_gamma   90.00
#
_symmetry.space_group_name_H-M   'P 1'
#
loop_
_entity.id
_entity.type
_entity.pdbx_description
1 polymer ?
#
loop_
_entity_poly.entity_id
_entity_poly.type
_entity_poly.pdbx_seq_one_letter_code
_entity_poly.pdbx_strand_id
1 'polypeptide(L)'
;MKIIDNSKGLNKLIVEFSEDVLNCHDKIIAINIALITKETPLYQMQGGVELLKYLRLSGCEKTCIMYSCQSIDELLQQKPQNIILLSKGVYVLNSTDFNKITLPKELEKADLSFDHLSPYIRADFVMPEQGRHDWANWWGAKIIYDIYYALYNAENNYTNKINDELKSIEVKKALYLFGNNIEKDIQKYLEKKEVNNKTIRENISEKIKSLKKRKIKILFIDDHIEDGWGDIFEKIITDNEVDYKEKNNNIIKISPIEGETKINIYNRIEEYIDDMDMVMLDLRILPDDNDRKSVDVKLMTGYWLLKKIREKYKSIPVLIITGSNKSWSYEELEKSGATSYWVKEGIDEKRNIIESINNFNFLIEIIEKQTSLIYDFIVEYEKSIRKLNNIYNNWWLEVNWCDMIGINSSSIIKIKDKKNINLTNTTVSENEKKEIYKILSEVLSIMIDYANKVKIKCNIQKSHEWIYLSSIISRLSIIIENVHGSVKIKGSWEYDVTANDMGSSPDDKFYQNDSRKDYLAQFMYKLRNKAAHKKYVVEFTDVNCIITFTVLLIVWLYGKNNQCLIVKYKNKYDFDDDYDQFDGDPNKWNEFMKKFIEKNNNIISSAVDLFPKTCHLIFKEEIINKLNKSHVETQKKEIDDLKKEENKQVHKKPVSERRNILENKNCTIANEDELSK
;
A
#
# COMPACT_ATOMS: atom_id res chain seq x y z
N MET A 1 -25.12 53.58 -7.81
CA MET A 1 -24.81 53.47 -6.36
C MET A 1 -25.80 52.46 -5.82
N LYS A 2 -25.33 51.25 -5.51
CA LYS A 2 -26.17 50.16 -5.01
C LYS A 2 -26.14 50.19 -3.48
N ILE A 3 -27.32 50.36 -2.87
CA ILE A 3 -27.51 50.24 -1.42
C ILE A 3 -27.85 48.78 -1.12
N ILE A 4 -27.22 48.23 -0.09
CA ILE A 4 -27.16 46.79 0.17
C ILE A 4 -27.90 46.47 1.46
N ASP A 5 -28.98 45.69 1.34
CA ASP A 5 -29.80 45.17 2.44
C ASP A 5 -30.56 43.91 1.94
N ASN A 6 -30.20 42.67 2.34
CA ASN A 6 -30.81 41.45 1.77
C ASN A 6 -30.62 40.11 2.56
N SER A 7 -31.26 39.02 2.08
CA SER A 7 -31.67 37.77 2.77
C SER A 7 -30.74 36.52 2.69
N LYS A 8 -30.64 35.75 3.79
CA LYS A 8 -29.99 34.43 4.05
C LYS A 8 -28.80 34.42 5.05
N GLY A 9 -28.41 33.25 5.58
CA GLY A 9 -27.43 33.12 6.69
C GLY A 9 -26.03 33.69 6.37
N LEU A 10 -25.36 34.35 7.33
CA LEU A 10 -24.27 35.32 7.09
C LEU A 10 -23.17 34.92 6.09
N ASN A 11 -22.54 33.74 6.22
CA ASN A 11 -21.48 33.34 5.30
C ASN A 11 -22.03 33.03 3.90
N LYS A 12 -23.17 32.34 3.82
CA LYS A 12 -23.85 32.05 2.55
C LYS A 12 -24.39 33.33 1.89
N LEU A 13 -24.88 34.27 2.71
CA LEU A 13 -25.31 35.61 2.32
C LEU A 13 -24.17 36.39 1.68
N ILE A 14 -23.03 36.46 2.37
CA ILE A 14 -21.86 37.19 1.90
C ILE A 14 -21.43 36.66 0.53
N VAL A 15 -21.42 35.33 0.33
CA VAL A 15 -21.07 34.70 -0.94
C VAL A 15 -22.07 35.07 -2.05
N GLU A 16 -23.35 34.71 -1.91
CA GLU A 16 -24.38 34.97 -2.94
C GLU A 16 -24.46 36.46 -3.29
N PHE A 17 -24.40 37.33 -2.27
CA PHE A 17 -24.52 38.76 -2.44
C PHE A 17 -23.27 39.40 -3.07
N SER A 18 -22.08 38.90 -2.73
CA SER A 18 -20.83 39.41 -3.30
C SER A 18 -20.75 39.20 -4.81
N GLU A 19 -21.26 38.08 -5.34
CA GLU A 19 -21.26 37.78 -6.77
C GLU A 19 -22.12 38.80 -7.53
N ASP A 20 -23.30 39.12 -7.02
CA ASP A 20 -24.18 40.17 -7.54
C ASP A 20 -23.53 41.57 -7.52
N VAL A 21 -22.65 41.84 -6.56
CA VAL A 21 -21.94 43.12 -6.44
C VAL A 21 -20.71 43.19 -7.33
N LEU A 22 -19.97 42.08 -7.47
CA LEU A 22 -18.86 41.96 -8.40
C LEU A 22 -19.35 42.23 -9.83
N ASN A 23 -20.49 41.65 -10.20
CA ASN A 23 -21.11 41.77 -11.53
C ASN A 23 -21.83 43.12 -11.79
N CYS A 24 -22.02 43.96 -10.77
CA CYS A 24 -22.74 45.23 -10.93
C CYS A 24 -21.90 46.30 -11.67
N HIS A 25 -22.48 47.04 -12.62
CA HIS A 25 -21.78 48.11 -13.34
C HIS A 25 -21.50 49.38 -12.52
N ASP A 26 -21.98 49.46 -11.28
CA ASP A 26 -21.79 50.62 -10.42
C ASP A 26 -20.32 50.88 -10.05
N LYS A 27 -19.95 52.17 -10.02
CA LYS A 27 -18.60 52.63 -9.64
C LYS A 27 -18.36 52.63 -8.12
N ILE A 28 -19.42 52.71 -7.32
CA ILE A 28 -19.38 52.88 -5.86
C ILE A 28 -20.37 51.93 -5.21
N ILE A 29 -19.92 51.27 -4.14
CA ILE A 29 -20.70 50.35 -3.31
C ILE A 29 -20.94 51.02 -1.96
N ALA A 30 -22.18 51.04 -1.46
CA ALA A 30 -22.50 51.55 -0.13
C ALA A 30 -22.92 50.39 0.79
N ILE A 31 -22.26 50.24 1.94
CA ILE A 31 -22.44 49.11 2.86
C ILE A 31 -22.78 49.65 4.25
N ASN A 32 -23.89 49.17 4.82
CA ASN A 32 -24.18 49.41 6.23
C ASN A 32 -23.21 48.57 7.09
N ILE A 33 -22.48 49.20 8.00
CA ILE A 33 -21.58 48.48 8.92
C ILE A 33 -22.39 47.57 9.85
N ALA A 34 -23.54 48.05 10.31
CA ALA A 34 -24.53 47.27 11.04
C ALA A 34 -25.35 46.47 10.03
N LEU A 35 -24.92 45.25 9.74
CA LEU A 35 -25.67 44.41 8.82
C LEU A 35 -26.93 43.92 9.53
N ILE A 36 -28.08 44.37 9.05
CA ILE A 36 -29.37 43.80 9.40
C ILE A 36 -29.82 43.04 8.17
N THR A 37 -30.30 41.82 8.37
CA THR A 37 -30.92 41.03 7.29
C THR A 37 -32.31 40.62 7.75
N LYS A 38 -33.20 40.28 6.82
CA LYS A 38 -34.56 39.83 7.15
C LYS A 38 -34.60 38.53 7.99
N GLU A 39 -33.53 37.72 8.00
CA GLU A 39 -33.47 36.41 8.68
C GLU A 39 -32.66 36.42 9.98
N THR A 40 -31.65 37.29 10.08
CA THR A 40 -31.08 37.69 11.38
C THR A 40 -31.55 39.11 11.68
N PRO A 41 -32.81 39.29 12.15
CA PRO A 41 -33.35 40.60 12.50
C PRO A 41 -32.62 41.19 13.74
N LEU A 42 -31.77 40.39 14.38
CA LEU A 42 -30.84 40.83 15.38
C LEU A 42 -29.64 41.51 14.72
N TYR A 43 -29.37 42.73 15.17
CA TYR A 43 -28.22 43.56 14.81
C TYR A 43 -26.92 42.75 14.77
N GLN A 44 -26.31 42.62 13.59
CA GLN A 44 -24.97 42.03 13.48
C GLN A 44 -23.92 43.13 13.59
N MET A 45 -23.32 43.24 14.78
CA MET A 45 -22.33 44.25 15.07
C MET A 45 -21.11 44.12 14.14
N GLN A 46 -20.97 45.11 13.25
CA GLN A 46 -19.93 45.20 12.21
C GLN A 46 -19.96 44.10 11.13
N GLY A 47 -21.11 43.45 10.90
CA GLY A 47 -21.26 42.43 9.84
C GLY A 47 -20.98 42.96 8.42
N GLY A 48 -21.22 44.25 8.17
CA GLY A 48 -20.88 44.88 6.88
C GLY A 48 -19.37 44.92 6.61
N VAL A 49 -18.54 44.90 7.66
CA VAL A 49 -17.08 44.83 7.50
C VAL A 49 -16.65 43.45 6.98
N GLU A 50 -17.33 42.37 7.38
CA GLU A 50 -17.07 41.03 6.83
C GLU A 50 -17.42 40.95 5.33
N LEU A 51 -18.50 41.61 4.91
CA LEU A 51 -18.82 41.74 3.49
C LEU A 51 -17.74 42.53 2.73
N LEU A 52 -17.26 43.64 3.30
CA LEU A 52 -16.14 44.40 2.72
C LEU A 52 -14.89 43.52 2.54
N LYS A 53 -14.50 42.77 3.58
CA LYS A 53 -13.37 41.84 3.54
C LYS A 53 -13.54 40.82 2.41
N TYR A 54 -14.71 40.19 2.32
CA TYR A 54 -15.00 39.21 1.26
C TYR A 54 -14.89 39.84 -0.14
N LEU A 55 -15.47 41.03 -0.35
CA LEU A 55 -15.41 41.73 -1.63
C LEU A 55 -13.96 42.01 -2.05
N ARG A 56 -13.12 42.50 -1.12
CA ARG A 56 -11.70 42.77 -1.39
C ARG A 56 -10.94 41.49 -1.73
N LEU A 57 -11.13 40.42 -0.95
CA LEU A 57 -10.52 39.11 -1.17
C LEU A 57 -11.01 38.42 -2.45
N SER A 58 -12.16 38.85 -2.99
CA SER A 58 -12.71 38.36 -4.26
C SER A 58 -12.38 39.27 -5.45
N GLY A 59 -11.45 40.21 -5.30
CA GLY A 59 -10.95 41.03 -6.41
C GLY A 59 -11.73 42.34 -6.65
N CYS A 60 -12.59 42.76 -5.73
CA CYS A 60 -13.34 44.00 -5.90
C CYS A 60 -12.48 45.25 -5.64
N GLU A 61 -12.13 45.98 -6.69
CA GLU A 61 -11.39 47.26 -6.60
C GLU A 61 -12.29 48.49 -6.39
N LYS A 62 -13.62 48.31 -6.43
CA LYS A 62 -14.58 49.43 -6.38
C LYS A 62 -14.48 50.19 -5.06
N THR A 63 -14.70 51.49 -5.11
CA THR A 63 -14.81 52.32 -3.91
C THR A 63 -15.97 51.83 -3.04
N CYS A 64 -15.71 51.63 -1.75
CA CYS A 64 -16.71 51.23 -0.77
C CYS A 64 -16.95 52.37 0.23
N ILE A 65 -18.20 52.77 0.37
CA ILE A 65 -18.67 53.72 1.38
C ILE A 65 -19.33 52.91 2.49
N MET A 66 -18.70 52.88 3.65
CA MET A 66 -19.21 52.22 4.84
C MET A 66 -19.97 53.24 5.67
N TYR A 67 -21.24 53.02 6.00
CA TYR A 67 -22.00 53.95 6.84
C TYR A 67 -22.44 53.31 8.15
N SER A 68 -22.39 54.09 9.23
CA SER A 68 -22.75 53.68 10.60
C SER A 68 -23.11 54.89 11.45
N CYS A 69 -23.83 54.72 12.55
CA CYS A 69 -23.99 55.78 13.56
C CYS A 69 -22.76 55.94 14.46
N GLN A 70 -21.80 55.01 14.36
CA GLN A 70 -20.56 55.02 15.13
C GLN A 70 -19.42 55.66 14.32
N SER A 71 -18.51 56.34 15.00
CA SER A 71 -17.27 56.82 14.40
C SER A 71 -16.32 55.66 14.08
N ILE A 72 -15.35 55.90 13.20
CA ILE A 72 -14.33 54.89 12.89
C ILE A 72 -13.51 54.50 14.13
N ASP A 73 -13.22 55.46 15.01
CA ASP A 73 -12.50 55.22 16.26
C ASP A 73 -13.29 54.29 17.19
N GLU A 74 -14.60 54.53 17.34
CA GLU A 74 -15.48 53.66 18.14
C GLU A 74 -15.57 52.24 17.56
N LEU A 75 -15.63 52.11 16.23
CA LEU A 75 -15.67 50.82 15.56
C LEU A 75 -14.39 50.02 15.77
N LEU A 76 -13.23 50.67 15.64
CA LEU A 76 -11.93 50.03 15.84
C LEU A 76 -11.64 49.75 17.32
N GLN A 77 -12.13 50.57 18.26
CA GLN A 77 -12.05 50.25 19.69
C GLN A 77 -12.82 48.96 20.04
N GLN A 78 -13.96 48.72 19.38
CA GLN A 78 -14.76 47.51 19.60
C GLN A 78 -14.14 46.27 18.96
N LYS A 79 -13.61 46.40 17.74
CA LYS A 79 -12.98 45.31 16.98
C LYS A 79 -11.73 45.81 16.28
N PRO A 80 -10.57 45.86 16.97
CA PRO A 80 -9.32 46.35 16.37
C PRO A 80 -8.92 45.63 15.10
N GLN A 81 -9.28 44.35 14.94
CA GLN A 81 -9.03 43.55 13.74
C GLN A 81 -9.69 44.12 12.46
N ASN A 82 -10.69 45.01 12.60
CA ASN A 82 -11.39 45.62 11.47
C ASN A 82 -10.65 46.82 10.86
N ILE A 83 -9.32 46.88 11.01
CA ILE A 83 -8.48 47.94 10.43
C ILE A 83 -8.59 48.05 8.90
N ILE A 84 -9.17 47.07 8.20
CA ILE A 84 -9.50 47.17 6.77
C ILE A 84 -10.40 48.37 6.44
N LEU A 85 -11.12 48.92 7.43
CA LEU A 85 -11.87 50.17 7.32
C LEU A 85 -10.98 51.38 6.95
N LEU A 86 -9.67 51.30 7.23
CA LEU A 86 -8.67 52.31 6.89
C LEU A 86 -7.97 52.03 5.55
N SER A 87 -8.33 50.95 4.86
CA SER A 87 -7.72 50.59 3.59
C SER A 87 -8.13 51.55 2.46
N LYS A 88 -7.25 51.68 1.46
CA LYS A 88 -7.48 52.56 0.30
C LYS A 88 -8.80 52.22 -0.41
N GLY A 89 -9.54 53.24 -0.83
CA GLY A 89 -10.84 53.08 -1.46
C GLY A 89 -11.97 52.65 -0.50
N VAL A 90 -11.77 52.77 0.81
CA VAL A 90 -12.81 52.62 1.83
C VAL A 90 -13.03 53.96 2.53
N TYR A 91 -14.28 54.39 2.63
CA TYR A 91 -14.67 55.65 3.27
C TYR A 91 -15.74 55.38 4.31
N VAL A 92 -15.47 55.70 5.58
CA VAL A 92 -16.45 55.52 6.68
C VAL A 92 -17.21 56.82 6.92
N LEU A 93 -18.54 56.75 6.85
CA LEU A 93 -19.46 57.86 7.09
C LEU A 93 -20.21 57.65 8.39
N ASN A 94 -20.09 58.62 9.30
CA ASN A 94 -20.93 58.67 10.49
C ASN A 94 -22.29 59.28 10.12
N SER A 95 -23.36 58.50 10.28
CA SER A 95 -24.70 58.77 9.77
C SER A 95 -25.56 59.64 10.69
N THR A 96 -25.00 60.33 11.68
CA THR A 96 -25.80 61.24 12.52
C THR A 96 -26.44 62.37 11.70
N ASP A 97 -25.92 62.68 10.51
CA ASP A 97 -26.53 63.64 9.58
C ASP A 97 -26.05 63.41 8.12
N PHE A 98 -26.81 62.64 7.32
CA PHE A 98 -26.47 62.36 5.90
C PHE A 98 -26.34 63.65 5.05
N ASN A 99 -26.94 64.76 5.50
CA ASN A 99 -26.89 66.04 4.80
C ASN A 99 -25.56 66.79 5.00
N LYS A 100 -24.64 66.30 5.84
CA LYS A 100 -23.31 66.88 6.09
C LYS A 100 -22.15 65.98 5.62
N ILE A 101 -22.44 64.97 4.81
CA ILE A 101 -21.42 64.07 4.27
C ILE A 101 -20.49 64.85 3.33
N THR A 102 -19.23 65.00 3.74
CA THR A 102 -18.17 65.53 2.87
C THR A 102 -17.30 64.35 2.43
N LEU A 103 -17.47 63.93 1.18
CA LEU A 103 -16.53 63.01 0.54
C LEU A 103 -15.40 63.81 -0.12
N PRO A 104 -14.21 63.21 -0.29
CA PRO A 104 -13.16 63.79 -1.12
C PRO A 104 -13.69 64.09 -2.53
N LYS A 105 -13.12 65.11 -3.18
CA LYS A 105 -13.48 65.49 -4.57
C LYS A 105 -13.25 64.34 -5.57
N GLU A 106 -12.28 63.48 -5.28
CA GLU A 106 -11.95 62.29 -6.06
C GLU A 106 -11.96 61.08 -5.15
N LEU A 107 -12.76 60.07 -5.52
CA LEU A 107 -12.85 58.80 -4.81
C LEU A 107 -11.87 57.81 -5.44
N GLU A 108 -11.01 57.26 -4.59
CA GLU A 108 -10.01 56.30 -5.02
C GLU A 108 -10.60 54.88 -5.09
N LYS A 109 -10.08 54.10 -6.04
CA LYS A 109 -10.28 52.64 -6.07
C LYS A 109 -9.43 51.98 -4.98
N ALA A 110 -9.85 50.80 -4.57
CA ALA A 110 -9.05 49.97 -3.67
C ALA A 110 -7.81 49.45 -4.37
N ASP A 111 -6.70 49.41 -3.63
CA ASP A 111 -5.46 48.78 -4.04
C ASP A 111 -5.41 47.38 -3.45
N LEU A 112 -5.54 46.38 -4.31
CA LEU A 112 -5.59 44.97 -3.93
C LEU A 112 -4.22 44.29 -4.05
N SER A 113 -3.16 45.04 -4.34
CA SER A 113 -1.81 44.48 -4.37
C SER A 113 -1.42 43.95 -2.99
N PHE A 114 -0.58 42.91 -2.97
CA PHE A 114 -0.21 42.22 -1.74
C PHE A 114 0.37 43.17 -0.69
N ASP A 115 1.24 44.10 -1.10
CA ASP A 115 1.89 45.06 -0.22
C ASP A 115 0.90 46.03 0.44
N HIS A 116 -0.18 46.38 -0.26
CA HIS A 116 -1.17 47.33 0.24
C HIS A 116 -2.29 46.67 1.04
N LEU A 117 -2.82 45.52 0.62
CA LEU A 117 -3.96 44.89 1.31
C LEU A 117 -3.55 43.87 2.40
N SER A 118 -2.39 43.22 2.29
CA SER A 118 -1.97 42.20 3.26
C SER A 118 -1.80 42.68 4.71
N PRO A 119 -1.39 43.93 5.02
CA PRO A 119 -1.31 44.39 6.41
C PRO A 119 -2.68 44.32 7.12
N TYR A 120 -3.75 44.66 6.41
CA TYR A 120 -5.12 44.63 6.96
C TYR A 120 -5.61 43.20 7.18
N ILE A 121 -5.32 42.29 6.25
CA ILE A 121 -5.72 40.89 6.37
C ILE A 121 -4.91 40.17 7.46
N ARG A 122 -3.61 40.48 7.62
CA ARG A 122 -2.76 39.90 8.68
C ARG A 122 -3.20 40.30 10.09
N ALA A 123 -3.72 41.51 10.25
CA ALA A 123 -4.23 41.97 11.55
C ALA A 123 -5.53 41.28 11.96
N ASP A 124 -6.28 40.76 10.97
CA ASP A 124 -7.56 40.10 11.18
C ASP A 124 -7.45 38.58 11.23
N PHE A 125 -6.55 38.01 10.44
CA PHE A 125 -6.40 36.57 10.32
C PHE A 125 -5.58 35.98 11.48
N VAL A 126 -6.21 35.09 12.25
CA VAL A 126 -5.55 34.29 13.26
C VAL A 126 -5.78 32.82 12.92
N MET A 127 -4.70 32.11 12.57
CA MET A 127 -4.77 30.67 12.37
C MET A 127 -5.08 29.99 13.71
N PRO A 128 -6.23 29.31 13.87
CA PRO A 128 -6.56 28.66 15.13
C PRO A 128 -5.58 27.52 15.38
N GLU A 129 -4.82 27.57 16.48
CA GLU A 129 -3.90 26.48 16.85
C GLU A 129 -4.61 25.12 16.98
N GLN A 130 -5.86 25.14 17.46
CA GLN A 130 -6.69 23.94 17.61
C GLN A 130 -7.26 23.42 16.28
N GLY A 131 -7.26 24.24 15.22
CA GLY A 131 -7.83 23.88 13.91
C GLY A 131 -6.78 23.60 12.82
N ARG A 132 -5.49 23.75 13.09
CA ARG A 132 -4.45 23.52 12.05
C ARG A 132 -4.51 22.12 11.44
N HIS A 133 -4.90 21.12 12.23
CA HIS A 133 -5.09 19.76 11.75
C HIS A 133 -6.28 19.67 10.77
N ASP A 134 -7.44 20.21 11.15
CA ASP A 134 -8.62 20.28 10.28
C ASP A 134 -8.31 21.02 8.97
N TRP A 135 -7.54 22.11 9.07
CA TRP A 135 -7.10 22.88 7.92
C TRP A 135 -6.17 22.06 7.00
N ALA A 136 -5.23 21.30 7.56
CA ALA A 136 -4.36 20.41 6.78
C ALA A 136 -5.15 19.26 6.12
N ASN A 137 -6.25 18.79 6.73
CA ASN A 137 -7.06 17.72 6.17
C ASN A 137 -7.75 18.13 4.87
N TRP A 138 -8.45 19.27 4.81
CA TRP A 138 -9.07 19.71 3.55
C TRP A 138 -8.05 20.33 2.58
N TRP A 139 -7.06 21.08 3.09
CA TRP A 139 -6.04 21.72 2.26
C TRP A 139 -5.14 20.69 1.57
N GLY A 140 -4.65 19.70 2.33
CA GLY A 140 -3.84 18.62 1.78
C GLY A 140 -4.57 17.86 0.68
N ALA A 141 -5.87 17.57 0.87
CA ALA A 141 -6.69 16.98 -0.18
C ALA A 141 -6.77 17.91 -1.41
N LYS A 142 -7.11 19.19 -1.23
CA LYS A 142 -7.19 20.17 -2.33
C LYS A 142 -5.89 20.22 -3.16
N ILE A 143 -4.72 20.24 -2.53
CA ILE A 143 -3.44 20.27 -3.24
C ILE A 143 -3.24 19.02 -4.11
N ILE A 144 -3.64 17.84 -3.63
CA ILE A 144 -3.60 16.63 -4.45
C ILE A 144 -4.57 16.74 -5.63
N TYR A 145 -5.79 17.27 -5.42
CA TYR A 145 -6.72 17.54 -6.52
C TYR A 145 -6.08 18.48 -7.56
N ASP A 146 -5.52 19.61 -7.13
CA ASP A 146 -4.88 20.60 -8.01
C ASP A 146 -3.81 19.97 -8.89
N ILE A 147 -2.91 19.19 -8.29
CA ILE A 147 -1.81 18.54 -9.02
C ILE A 147 -2.37 17.44 -9.93
N TYR A 148 -3.28 16.59 -9.43
CA TYR A 148 -3.86 15.50 -10.21
C TYR A 148 -4.56 16.03 -11.47
N TYR A 149 -5.45 17.00 -11.34
CA TYR A 149 -6.19 17.56 -12.48
C TYR A 149 -5.27 18.32 -13.45
N ALA A 150 -4.24 19.01 -12.95
CA ALA A 150 -3.19 19.61 -13.79
C ALA A 150 -2.40 18.56 -14.60
N LEU A 151 -2.12 17.38 -14.03
CA LEU A 151 -1.49 16.27 -14.79
C LEU A 151 -2.31 15.83 -16.00
N TYR A 152 -3.63 16.05 -16.00
CA TYR A 152 -4.53 15.70 -17.09
C TYR A 152 -5.05 16.91 -17.90
N ASN A 153 -4.58 18.14 -17.63
CA ASN A 153 -5.12 19.37 -18.25
C ASN A 153 -6.64 19.48 -18.08
N ALA A 154 -7.18 19.02 -16.96
CA ALA A 154 -8.60 19.01 -16.69
C ALA A 154 -8.96 20.06 -15.63
N GLU A 155 -10.20 20.54 -15.65
CA GLU A 155 -10.69 21.42 -14.59
C GLU A 155 -10.83 20.65 -13.28
N ASN A 156 -10.48 21.31 -12.17
CA ASN A 156 -10.62 20.75 -10.83
C ASN A 156 -12.09 20.42 -10.55
N ASN A 157 -12.36 19.15 -10.24
CA ASN A 157 -13.66 18.70 -9.76
C ASN A 157 -13.55 18.26 -8.29
N TYR A 158 -13.56 19.26 -7.40
CA TYR A 158 -13.45 19.05 -5.95
C TYR A 158 -14.73 18.48 -5.35
N THR A 159 -14.62 17.88 -4.16
CA THR A 159 -15.77 17.48 -3.34
C THR A 159 -16.57 18.69 -2.85
N ASN A 160 -17.82 18.46 -2.43
CA ASN A 160 -18.66 19.49 -1.81
C ASN A 160 -17.97 20.10 -0.59
N LYS A 161 -17.32 19.27 0.24
CA LYS A 161 -16.57 19.71 1.42
C LYS A 161 -15.51 20.75 1.05
N ILE A 162 -14.62 20.44 0.10
CA ILE A 162 -13.57 21.38 -0.34
C ILE A 162 -14.19 22.65 -0.94
N ASN A 163 -15.21 22.51 -1.79
CA ASN A 163 -15.91 23.66 -2.38
C ASN A 163 -16.55 24.57 -1.33
N ASP A 164 -17.08 24.00 -0.26
CA ASP A 164 -17.69 24.77 0.83
C ASP A 164 -16.64 25.45 1.71
N GLU A 165 -15.50 24.80 1.99
CA GLU A 165 -14.37 25.44 2.68
C GLU A 165 -13.83 26.64 1.87
N LEU A 166 -13.69 26.51 0.56
CA LEU A 166 -13.21 27.60 -0.32
C LEU A 166 -14.11 28.85 -0.33
N LYS A 167 -15.39 28.71 0.03
CA LYS A 167 -16.33 29.84 0.17
C LYS A 167 -16.14 30.58 1.50
N SER A 168 -15.51 29.95 2.49
CA SER A 168 -15.29 30.54 3.82
C SER A 168 -14.39 31.77 3.73
N ILE A 169 -14.77 32.83 4.47
CA ILE A 169 -14.00 34.06 4.52
C ILE A 169 -12.63 33.84 5.16
N GLU A 170 -12.52 32.97 6.17
CA GLU A 170 -11.24 32.64 6.80
C GLU A 170 -10.31 31.94 5.81
N VAL A 171 -10.85 31.03 4.99
CA VAL A 171 -10.09 30.35 3.94
C VAL A 171 -9.64 31.33 2.87
N LYS A 172 -10.49 32.28 2.46
CA LYS A 172 -10.10 33.35 1.53
C LYS A 172 -8.99 34.24 2.09
N LYS A 173 -9.03 34.58 3.38
CA LYS A 173 -7.93 35.32 4.05
C LYS A 173 -6.63 34.51 4.00
N ALA A 174 -6.69 33.22 4.34
CA ALA A 174 -5.52 32.35 4.32
C ALA A 174 -4.97 32.16 2.90
N LEU A 175 -5.82 31.93 1.90
CA LEU A 175 -5.44 31.86 0.48
C LEU A 175 -4.77 33.15 0.00
N TYR A 176 -5.29 34.30 0.40
CA TYR A 176 -4.69 35.58 0.05
C TYR A 176 -3.31 35.77 0.69
N LEU A 177 -3.15 35.34 1.94
CA LEU A 177 -1.89 35.46 2.69
C LEU A 177 -0.83 34.42 2.30
N PHE A 178 -1.25 33.21 1.92
CA PHE A 178 -0.37 32.05 1.75
C PHE A 178 -0.50 31.33 0.39
N GLY A 179 -1.63 31.46 -0.30
CA GLY A 179 -1.99 30.65 -1.47
C GLY A 179 -1.64 31.20 -2.85
N ASN A 180 -1.20 32.45 -2.96
CA ASN A 180 -1.08 33.19 -4.24
C ASN A 180 -0.03 32.69 -5.28
N ASN A 181 0.62 31.54 -5.06
CA ASN A 181 1.66 31.01 -5.96
C ASN A 181 1.43 29.57 -6.44
N ILE A 182 0.27 28.96 -6.17
CA ILE A 182 0.09 27.53 -6.40
C ILE A 182 -0.57 27.26 -7.76
N GLU A 183 -1.80 27.70 -8.02
CA GLU A 183 -2.62 27.20 -9.14
C GLU A 183 -2.12 27.58 -10.56
N LYS A 184 -1.65 28.82 -10.79
CA LYS A 184 -1.21 29.25 -12.14
C LYS A 184 0.18 28.73 -12.53
N ASP A 185 0.98 28.28 -11.56
CA ASP A 185 2.36 27.85 -11.77
C ASP A 185 2.54 26.32 -11.84
N ILE A 186 1.53 25.54 -11.43
CA ILE A 186 1.56 24.05 -11.49
C ILE A 186 1.90 23.59 -12.91
N GLN A 187 1.13 24.08 -13.88
CA GLN A 187 1.26 23.68 -15.28
C GLN A 187 2.66 23.95 -15.81
N LYS A 188 3.20 25.15 -15.51
CA LYS A 188 4.53 25.57 -15.95
C LYS A 188 5.63 24.69 -15.37
N TYR A 189 5.49 24.26 -14.12
CA TYR A 189 6.47 23.37 -13.50
C TYR A 189 6.39 21.95 -14.05
N LEU A 190 5.17 21.43 -14.25
CA LEU A 190 4.94 20.09 -14.79
C LEU A 190 5.55 19.88 -16.19
N GLU A 191 5.61 20.94 -17.01
CA GLU A 191 6.22 20.92 -18.36
C GLU A 191 7.76 21.04 -18.34
N LYS A 192 8.41 21.18 -17.17
CA LYS A 192 9.88 21.15 -17.09
C LYS A 192 10.41 19.75 -17.38
N LYS A 193 11.51 19.68 -18.13
CA LYS A 193 12.22 18.43 -18.44
C LYS A 193 13.16 18.00 -17.31
N GLU A 194 13.19 16.71 -17.03
CA GLU A 194 14.14 16.05 -16.13
C GLU A 194 15.31 15.40 -16.91
N VAL A 195 16.25 14.79 -16.18
CA VAL A 195 17.51 14.18 -16.68
C VAL A 195 17.31 13.22 -17.85
N ASN A 196 16.14 12.58 -17.96
CA ASN A 196 15.81 11.61 -19.00
C ASN A 196 15.07 12.21 -20.21
N ASN A 197 15.08 13.53 -20.41
CA ASN A 197 14.31 14.27 -21.41
C ASN A 197 12.77 14.16 -21.30
N LYS A 198 12.27 13.41 -20.30
CA LYS A 198 10.87 13.37 -19.93
C LYS A 198 10.49 14.57 -19.08
N THR A 199 9.27 15.06 -19.24
CA THR A 199 8.72 16.07 -18.35
C THR A 199 8.38 15.47 -16.99
N ILE A 200 8.31 16.31 -15.95
CA ILE A 200 7.86 15.89 -14.61
C ILE A 200 6.46 15.27 -14.72
N ARG A 201 5.60 15.87 -15.54
CA ARG A 201 4.27 15.35 -15.88
C ARG A 201 4.30 13.92 -16.38
N GLU A 202 5.13 13.64 -17.39
CA GLU A 202 5.26 12.31 -17.99
C GLU A 202 5.71 11.29 -16.94
N ASN A 203 6.70 11.63 -16.13
CA ASN A 203 7.22 10.73 -15.09
C ASN A 203 6.16 10.37 -14.04
N ILE A 204 5.42 11.35 -13.52
CA ILE A 204 4.37 11.08 -12.53
C ILE A 204 3.21 10.29 -13.18
N SER A 205 2.81 10.67 -14.39
CA SER A 205 1.71 10.02 -15.11
C SER A 205 2.01 8.56 -15.45
N GLU A 206 3.25 8.23 -15.81
CA GLU A 206 3.69 6.86 -16.05
C GLU A 206 3.61 5.99 -14.79
N LYS A 207 4.03 6.53 -13.63
CA LYS A 207 3.89 5.82 -12.34
C LYS A 207 2.43 5.56 -12.03
N ILE A 208 1.56 6.57 -12.12
CA ILE A 208 0.11 6.41 -11.89
C ILE A 208 -0.49 5.36 -12.83
N LYS A 209 -0.16 5.40 -14.13
CA LYS A 209 -0.59 4.38 -15.10
C LYS A 209 -0.10 2.97 -14.72
N SER A 210 1.13 2.85 -14.22
CA SER A 210 1.70 1.60 -13.72
C SER A 210 0.91 1.07 -12.51
N LEU A 211 0.56 1.93 -11.54
CA LEU A 211 -0.26 1.55 -10.39
C LEU A 211 -1.62 0.98 -10.84
N LYS A 212 -2.32 1.70 -11.72
CA LYS A 212 -3.64 1.31 -12.24
C LYS A 212 -3.59 -0.01 -12.99
N LYS A 213 -2.58 -0.19 -13.86
CA LYS A 213 -2.38 -1.42 -14.63
C LYS A 213 -2.17 -2.64 -13.74
N ARG A 214 -1.45 -2.47 -12.63
CA ARG A 214 -1.18 -3.55 -11.66
C ARG A 214 -2.38 -3.89 -10.77
N LYS A 215 -3.46 -3.10 -10.82
CA LYS A 215 -4.68 -3.29 -10.03
C LYS A 215 -4.37 -3.50 -8.54
N ILE A 216 -3.52 -2.63 -8.00
CA ILE A 216 -3.09 -2.71 -6.60
C ILE A 216 -4.28 -2.56 -5.66
N LYS A 217 -4.24 -3.31 -4.55
CA LYS A 217 -5.29 -3.30 -3.52
C LYS A 217 -4.81 -2.58 -2.26
N ILE A 218 -5.49 -1.50 -1.90
CA ILE A 218 -5.14 -0.67 -0.75
C ILE A 218 -6.27 -0.69 0.28
N LEU A 219 -5.90 -0.90 1.55
CA LEU A 219 -6.78 -0.63 2.68
C LEU A 219 -6.50 0.79 3.19
N PHE A 220 -7.44 1.70 3.00
CA PHE A 220 -7.33 3.09 3.43
C PHE A 220 -8.17 3.34 4.68
N ILE A 221 -7.50 3.73 5.77
CA ILE A 221 -8.09 3.96 7.09
C ILE A 221 -7.86 5.41 7.48
N ASP A 222 -8.91 6.21 7.47
CA ASP A 222 -8.86 7.66 7.74
C ASP A 222 -10.27 8.12 8.18
N ASP A 223 -10.37 9.12 9.04
CA ASP A 223 -11.62 9.71 9.49
C ASP A 223 -12.21 10.70 8.47
N HIS A 224 -11.37 11.30 7.64
CA HIS A 224 -11.69 12.25 6.59
C HIS A 224 -11.80 11.64 5.19
N ILE A 225 -12.13 10.34 5.09
CA ILE A 225 -12.33 9.65 3.79
C ILE A 225 -13.34 10.39 2.92
N GLU A 226 -14.49 10.77 3.48
CA GLU A 226 -15.59 11.42 2.77
C GLU A 226 -15.33 12.92 2.47
N ASP A 227 -14.28 13.49 3.05
CA ASP A 227 -13.91 14.91 2.82
C ASP A 227 -13.11 15.11 1.52
N GLY A 228 -12.85 14.03 0.78
CA GLY A 228 -12.21 14.03 -0.53
C GLY A 228 -10.95 13.17 -0.62
N TRP A 229 -10.43 12.68 0.50
CA TRP A 229 -9.28 11.77 0.51
C TRP A 229 -9.61 10.42 -0.15
N GLY A 230 -10.78 9.85 0.15
CA GLY A 230 -11.22 8.60 -0.45
C GLY A 230 -11.37 8.72 -1.97
N ASP A 231 -12.00 9.81 -2.43
CA ASP A 231 -12.27 10.06 -3.84
C ASP A 231 -10.99 10.29 -4.66
N ILE A 232 -10.06 11.09 -4.14
CA ILE A 232 -8.82 11.38 -4.88
C ILE A 232 -7.88 10.18 -4.92
N PHE A 233 -7.78 9.40 -3.85
CA PHE A 233 -7.00 8.17 -3.88
C PHE A 233 -7.62 7.12 -4.79
N GLU A 234 -8.95 7.01 -4.82
CA GLU A 234 -9.61 6.15 -5.80
C GLU A 234 -9.23 6.57 -7.22
N LYS A 235 -9.34 7.85 -7.58
CA LYS A 235 -8.90 8.36 -8.91
C LYS A 235 -7.44 8.06 -9.24
N ILE A 236 -6.55 8.10 -8.26
CA ILE A 236 -5.11 7.81 -8.45
C ILE A 236 -4.88 6.31 -8.69
N ILE A 237 -5.59 5.45 -7.98
CA ILE A 237 -5.31 4.01 -7.88
C ILE A 237 -6.15 3.18 -8.84
N THR A 238 -7.36 3.62 -9.16
CA THR A 238 -8.31 2.89 -10.01
C THR A 238 -8.45 3.51 -11.39
N ASP A 239 -8.86 2.68 -12.34
CA ASP A 239 -9.28 3.14 -13.66
C ASP A 239 -10.80 3.38 -13.62
N ASN A 240 -11.21 4.63 -13.82
CA ASN A 240 -12.61 5.04 -13.74
C ASN A 240 -13.39 4.70 -15.03
N GLU A 241 -12.73 4.15 -16.05
CA GLU A 241 -13.34 3.72 -17.32
C GLU A 241 -13.93 2.30 -17.28
N VAL A 242 -13.78 1.57 -16.16
CA VAL A 242 -14.36 0.23 -16.03
C VAL A 242 -15.84 0.34 -15.69
N ASP A 243 -16.65 -0.18 -16.62
CA ASP A 243 -18.10 -0.34 -16.61
C ASP A 243 -18.67 -0.58 -15.19
N TYR A 244 -19.71 0.16 -14.81
CA TYR A 244 -20.37 0.20 -13.48
C TYR A 244 -20.84 -1.15 -12.92
N LYS A 245 -20.65 -2.25 -13.66
CA LYS A 245 -21.06 -3.61 -13.31
C LYS A 245 -20.03 -4.39 -12.50
N GLU A 246 -18.76 -3.99 -12.49
CA GLU A 246 -17.76 -4.51 -11.57
C GLU A 246 -17.31 -3.38 -10.64
N LYS A 247 -17.81 -3.34 -9.39
CA LYS A 247 -17.23 -2.48 -8.36
C LYS A 247 -15.74 -2.82 -8.26
N ASN A 248 -14.89 -1.91 -8.73
CA ASN A 248 -13.45 -2.08 -8.73
C ASN A 248 -12.97 -1.94 -7.26
N ASN A 249 -12.95 -3.05 -6.51
CA ASN A 249 -12.59 -3.13 -5.08
C ASN A 249 -11.08 -2.93 -4.81
N ASN A 250 -10.39 -2.09 -5.58
CA ASN A 250 -8.96 -1.85 -5.44
C ASN A 250 -8.64 -0.93 -4.25
N ILE A 251 -9.61 -0.17 -3.74
CA ILE A 251 -9.46 0.56 -2.49
C ILE A 251 -10.61 0.20 -1.55
N ILE A 252 -10.26 -0.32 -0.39
CA ILE A 252 -11.21 -0.57 0.71
C ILE A 252 -11.05 0.57 1.70
N LYS A 253 -12.14 1.32 1.92
CA LYS A 253 -12.19 2.51 2.75
C LYS A 253 -12.78 2.15 4.12
N ILE A 254 -12.04 2.41 5.20
CA ILE A 254 -12.51 2.22 6.58
C ILE A 254 -12.45 3.57 7.30
N SER A 255 -13.63 4.16 7.50
CA SER A 255 -13.82 5.31 8.38
C SER A 255 -14.45 4.87 9.70
N PRO A 256 -14.12 5.51 10.84
CA PRO A 256 -14.78 5.31 12.12
C PRO A 256 -16.27 5.62 12.04
N ILE A 257 -17.07 4.78 12.66
CA ILE A 257 -18.50 5.01 12.86
C ILE A 257 -18.70 5.73 14.21
N GLU A 258 -19.73 6.56 14.34
CA GLU A 258 -20.03 7.24 15.61
C GLU A 258 -20.17 6.23 16.77
N GLY A 259 -19.43 6.48 17.86
CA GLY A 259 -19.39 5.61 19.04
C GLY A 259 -18.54 4.34 18.87
N GLU A 260 -17.87 4.17 17.73
CA GLU A 260 -17.00 3.02 17.47
C GLU A 260 -15.70 3.09 18.31
N THR A 261 -15.25 1.94 18.81
CA THR A 261 -13.95 1.85 19.52
C THR A 261 -12.85 1.40 18.57
N LYS A 262 -11.58 1.67 18.93
CA LYS A 262 -10.41 1.17 18.18
C LYS A 262 -10.41 -0.35 17.93
N ILE A 263 -11.03 -1.13 18.83
CA ILE A 263 -11.15 -2.60 18.68
C ILE A 263 -12.12 -2.94 17.55
N ASN A 264 -13.25 -2.25 17.45
CA ASN A 264 -14.22 -2.45 16.38
C ASN A 264 -13.62 -2.12 15.01
N ILE A 265 -12.84 -1.03 14.92
CA ILE A 265 -12.10 -0.65 13.71
C ILE A 265 -11.11 -1.76 13.32
N TYR A 266 -10.36 -2.29 14.29
CA TYR A 266 -9.42 -3.39 14.03
C TYR A 266 -10.11 -4.66 13.52
N ASN A 267 -11.27 -5.03 14.07
CA ASN A 267 -12.02 -6.20 13.61
C ASN A 267 -12.41 -6.05 12.12
N ARG A 268 -12.85 -4.86 11.71
CA ARG A 268 -13.13 -4.55 10.29
C ARG A 268 -11.87 -4.60 9.43
N ILE A 269 -10.72 -4.15 9.94
CA ILE A 269 -9.43 -4.27 9.25
C ILE A 269 -9.09 -5.74 9.00
N GLU A 270 -9.26 -6.61 10.01
CA GLU A 270 -8.95 -8.04 9.91
C GLU A 270 -9.76 -8.76 8.83
N GLU A 271 -10.98 -8.31 8.52
CA GLU A 271 -11.83 -8.88 7.47
C GLU A 271 -11.22 -8.76 6.07
N TYR A 272 -10.40 -7.73 5.83
CA TYR A 272 -9.93 -7.38 4.48
C TYR A 272 -8.42 -7.48 4.30
N ILE A 273 -7.65 -7.22 5.36
CA ILE A 273 -6.22 -6.96 5.26
C ILE A 273 -5.42 -8.09 4.61
N ASP A 274 -5.88 -9.34 4.73
CA ASP A 274 -5.22 -10.49 4.10
C ASP A 274 -5.16 -10.38 2.58
N ASP A 275 -6.10 -9.70 1.92
CA ASP A 275 -6.12 -9.57 0.46
C ASP A 275 -5.54 -8.25 -0.06
N MET A 276 -4.92 -7.46 0.83
CA MET A 276 -4.41 -6.13 0.53
C MET A 276 -2.91 -6.15 0.25
N ASP A 277 -2.49 -5.25 -0.65
CA ASP A 277 -1.08 -5.05 -1.00
C ASP A 277 -0.42 -4.02 -0.09
N MET A 278 -1.22 -3.16 0.54
CA MET A 278 -0.75 -2.07 1.36
C MET A 278 -1.87 -1.54 2.26
N VAL A 279 -1.49 -0.99 3.42
CA VAL A 279 -2.35 -0.20 4.30
C VAL A 279 -1.90 1.26 4.26
N MET A 280 -2.84 2.17 4.02
CA MET A 280 -2.69 3.61 4.23
C MET A 280 -3.46 3.98 5.50
N LEU A 281 -2.76 4.50 6.50
CA LEU A 281 -3.28 4.66 7.85
C LEU A 281 -3.06 6.08 8.36
N ASP A 282 -4.14 6.82 8.64
CA ASP A 282 -4.05 8.07 9.38
C ASP A 282 -3.71 7.81 10.86
N LEU A 283 -3.03 8.76 11.50
CA LEU A 283 -2.71 8.68 12.92
C LEU A 283 -3.88 9.04 13.84
N ARG A 284 -4.67 10.05 13.47
CA ARG A 284 -5.79 10.59 14.25
C ARG A 284 -7.07 10.09 13.61
N ILE A 285 -7.65 9.05 14.20
CA ILE A 285 -8.84 8.40 13.63
C ILE A 285 -10.06 8.66 14.50
N LEU A 286 -9.91 8.56 15.83
CA LEU A 286 -11.03 8.77 16.74
C LEU A 286 -11.04 10.21 17.26
N PRO A 287 -12.22 10.77 17.61
CA PRO A 287 -12.33 12.13 18.14
C PRO A 287 -11.42 12.39 19.36
N ASP A 288 -11.23 11.38 20.21
CA ASP A 288 -10.36 11.43 21.38
C ASP A 288 -8.88 11.70 21.03
N ASP A 289 -8.46 11.39 19.79
CA ASP A 289 -7.10 11.69 19.33
C ASP A 289 -6.84 13.21 19.24
N ASN A 290 -7.89 14.02 19.12
CA ASN A 290 -7.83 15.48 18.99
C ASN A 290 -7.68 16.22 20.33
N ASP A 291 -7.78 15.52 21.46
CA ASP A 291 -7.60 16.13 22.78
C ASP A 291 -6.12 16.42 23.08
N ARG A 292 -5.84 17.66 23.51
CA ARG A 292 -4.53 18.32 23.70
C ARG A 292 -3.45 17.57 24.52
N LYS A 293 -3.74 16.40 25.08
CA LYS A 293 -2.76 15.56 25.80
C LYS A 293 -1.97 14.62 24.88
N SER A 294 -2.36 14.46 23.61
CA SER A 294 -1.71 13.56 22.64
C SER A 294 -0.50 14.17 21.90
N VAL A 295 0.44 14.82 22.61
CA VAL A 295 1.78 15.06 22.04
C VAL A 295 2.51 13.73 21.81
N ASP A 296 2.15 12.71 22.59
CA ASP A 296 2.65 11.36 22.45
C ASP A 296 1.86 10.59 21.39
N VAL A 297 2.55 10.26 20.29
CA VAL A 297 2.04 9.44 19.20
C VAL A 297 1.52 8.08 19.71
N LYS A 298 2.02 7.57 20.85
CA LYS A 298 1.59 6.30 21.44
C LYS A 298 0.16 6.27 21.91
N LEU A 299 -0.42 7.44 22.19
CA LEU A 299 -1.80 7.57 22.63
C LEU A 299 -2.78 7.60 21.46
N MET A 300 -2.29 7.80 20.24
CA MET A 300 -3.13 7.93 19.04
C MET A 300 -3.69 6.58 18.60
N THR A 301 -4.93 6.59 18.10
CA THR A 301 -5.61 5.39 17.59
C THR A 301 -4.84 4.73 16.46
N GLY A 302 -4.32 5.51 15.49
CA GLY A 302 -3.54 4.97 14.37
C GLY A 302 -2.26 4.26 14.83
N TYR A 303 -1.59 4.73 15.88
CA TYR A 303 -0.44 4.03 16.46
C TYR A 303 -0.82 2.68 17.06
N TRP A 304 -1.94 2.63 17.78
CA TRP A 304 -2.44 1.38 18.35
C TRP A 304 -2.81 0.36 17.25
N LEU A 305 -3.47 0.82 16.18
CA LEU A 305 -3.81 0.00 15.03
C LEU A 305 -2.57 -0.52 14.31
N LEU A 306 -1.55 0.32 14.09
CA LEU A 306 -0.27 -0.09 13.51
C LEU A 306 0.32 -1.27 14.29
N LYS A 307 0.39 -1.18 15.62
CA LYS A 307 0.91 -2.28 16.46
C LYS A 307 0.09 -3.55 16.30
N LYS A 308 -1.23 -3.44 16.30
CA LYS A 308 -2.14 -4.59 16.16
C LYS A 308 -2.04 -5.24 14.78
N ILE A 309 -1.88 -4.46 13.72
CA ILE A 309 -1.60 -4.97 12.37
C ILE A 309 -0.28 -5.75 12.39
N ARG A 310 0.77 -5.19 13.00
CA ARG A 310 2.12 -5.79 13.02
C ARG A 310 2.25 -7.07 13.85
N GLU A 311 1.33 -7.33 14.77
CA GLU A 311 1.26 -8.60 15.50
C GLU A 311 1.01 -9.79 14.56
N LYS A 312 0.20 -9.61 13.50
CA LYS A 312 -0.29 -10.71 12.62
C LYS A 312 0.09 -10.58 11.14
N TYR A 313 0.35 -9.36 10.68
CA TYR A 313 0.58 -9.01 9.28
C TYR A 313 1.89 -8.22 9.17
N LYS A 314 3.02 -8.92 9.27
CA LYS A 314 4.34 -8.27 9.27
C LYS A 314 4.78 -7.86 7.86
N SER A 315 4.36 -8.63 6.86
CA SER A 315 4.77 -8.44 5.47
C SER A 315 4.08 -7.27 4.78
N ILE A 316 2.85 -6.91 5.21
CA ILE A 316 2.03 -5.92 4.51
C ILE A 316 2.58 -4.51 4.75
N PRO A 317 2.99 -3.75 3.73
CA PRO A 317 3.42 -2.37 3.88
C PRO A 317 2.37 -1.51 4.58
N VAL A 318 2.79 -0.67 5.52
CA VAL A 318 1.93 0.34 6.17
C VAL A 318 2.54 1.72 5.94
N LEU A 319 1.87 2.56 5.16
CA LEU A 319 2.16 3.98 5.02
C LEU A 319 1.33 4.76 6.02
N ILE A 320 2.03 5.49 6.90
CA ILE A 320 1.39 6.43 7.81
C ILE A 320 1.16 7.76 7.10
N ILE A 321 -0.06 8.27 7.18
CA ILE A 321 -0.44 9.60 6.70
C ILE A 321 -0.67 10.49 7.92
N THR A 322 -0.12 11.70 7.93
CA THR A 322 -0.24 12.60 9.08
C THR A 322 -0.12 14.06 8.70
N GLY A 323 -0.80 14.95 9.41
CA GLY A 323 -0.55 16.39 9.34
C GLY A 323 0.56 16.88 10.30
N SER A 324 1.23 15.99 11.02
CA SER A 324 2.28 16.34 12.00
C SER A 324 3.67 16.14 11.41
N ASN A 325 4.49 17.19 11.42
CA ASN A 325 5.87 17.17 10.92
C ASN A 325 6.93 16.80 11.98
N LYS A 326 6.50 16.34 13.17
CA LYS A 326 7.39 16.22 14.35
C LYS A 326 8.30 14.99 14.27
N SER A 327 9.62 15.23 14.30
CA SER A 327 10.66 14.21 14.08
C SER A 327 10.59 13.00 15.03
N TRP A 328 10.28 13.22 16.31
CA TRP A 328 10.16 12.14 17.30
C TRP A 328 8.99 11.19 17.03
N SER A 329 7.96 11.66 16.33
CA SER A 329 6.83 10.81 15.96
C SER A 329 7.26 9.78 14.91
N TYR A 330 8.15 10.15 13.98
CA TYR A 330 8.63 9.23 12.94
C TYR A 330 9.47 8.09 13.48
N GLU A 331 10.42 8.38 14.38
CA GLU A 331 11.29 7.35 14.95
C GLU A 331 10.47 6.29 15.72
N GLU A 332 9.45 6.73 16.45
CA GLU A 332 8.58 5.85 17.23
C GLU A 332 7.64 5.01 16.33
N LEU A 333 7.12 5.59 15.24
CA LEU A 333 6.32 4.88 14.25
C LEU A 333 7.15 3.85 13.48
N GLU A 334 8.37 4.20 13.10
CA GLU A 334 9.31 3.27 12.45
C GLU A 334 9.63 2.09 13.37
N LYS A 335 9.97 2.36 14.64
CA LYS A 335 10.19 1.29 15.65
C LYS A 335 8.97 0.40 15.84
N SER A 336 7.77 0.95 15.63
CA SER A 336 6.51 0.21 15.76
C SER A 336 6.12 -0.54 14.47
N GLY A 337 6.93 -0.46 13.42
CA GLY A 337 6.76 -1.22 12.18
C GLY A 337 6.14 -0.45 11.02
N ALA A 338 6.01 0.88 11.08
CA ALA A 338 5.62 1.65 9.90
C ALA A 338 6.67 1.48 8.79
N THR A 339 6.21 1.26 7.55
CA THR A 339 7.09 1.07 6.39
C THR A 339 7.55 2.41 5.83
N SER A 340 6.68 3.41 5.85
CA SER A 340 6.96 4.80 5.47
C SER A 340 5.96 5.75 6.14
N TYR A 341 6.21 7.04 5.95
CA TYR A 341 5.31 8.11 6.34
C TYR A 341 5.20 9.13 5.20
N TRP A 342 4.06 9.81 5.14
CA TRP A 342 3.83 10.95 4.26
C TRP A 342 3.06 12.03 5.01
N VAL A 343 3.43 13.29 4.78
CA VAL A 343 2.90 14.44 5.53
C VAL A 343 1.92 15.21 4.67
N LYS A 344 0.67 15.32 5.15
CA LYS A 344 -0.38 16.18 4.60
C LYS A 344 0.12 17.63 4.63
N GLU A 345 -0.09 18.38 3.55
CA GLU A 345 0.31 19.79 3.50
C GLU A 345 -0.64 20.65 4.33
N GLY A 346 -0.07 21.59 5.09
CA GLY A 346 -0.79 22.66 5.76
C GLY A 346 -0.71 23.96 4.98
N ILE A 347 -1.80 24.75 4.97
CA ILE A 347 -1.84 26.03 4.24
C ILE A 347 -0.82 27.06 4.77
N ASP A 348 -0.43 26.97 6.04
CA ASP A 348 0.52 27.86 6.70
C ASP A 348 1.98 27.43 6.59
N GLU A 349 2.26 26.27 5.99
CA GLU A 349 3.63 25.79 5.75
C GLU A 349 4.36 26.61 4.67
N LYS A 350 3.65 27.50 3.96
CA LYS A 350 4.19 28.36 2.88
C LYS A 350 4.97 27.58 1.82
N ARG A 351 4.56 26.34 1.55
CA ARG A 351 5.18 25.53 0.50
C ARG A 351 5.04 26.24 -0.83
N ASN A 352 6.12 26.24 -1.59
CA ASN A 352 6.06 26.66 -2.98
C ASN A 352 5.57 25.51 -3.87
N ILE A 353 5.20 25.82 -5.11
CA ILE A 353 4.65 24.83 -6.04
C ILE A 353 5.60 23.64 -6.31
N ILE A 354 6.91 23.89 -6.29
CA ILE A 354 7.92 22.85 -6.49
C ILE A 354 7.86 21.84 -5.34
N GLU A 355 7.77 22.33 -4.12
CA GLU A 355 7.66 21.51 -2.91
C GLU A 355 6.37 20.69 -2.90
N SER A 356 5.23 21.27 -3.30
CA SER A 356 3.97 20.54 -3.36
C SER A 356 3.96 19.43 -4.43
N ILE A 357 4.48 19.72 -5.63
CA ILE A 357 4.61 18.70 -6.70
C ILE A 357 5.59 17.60 -6.30
N ASN A 358 6.71 17.95 -5.66
CA ASN A 358 7.67 16.97 -5.16
C ASN A 358 7.07 16.12 -4.03
N ASN A 359 6.28 16.71 -3.14
CA ASN A 359 5.60 15.99 -2.07
C ASN A 359 4.54 15.01 -2.62
N PHE A 360 3.80 15.41 -3.65
CA PHE A 360 2.89 14.51 -4.37
C PHE A 360 3.62 13.40 -5.12
N ASN A 361 4.68 13.72 -5.87
CA ASN A 361 5.48 12.70 -6.54
C ASN A 361 6.10 11.72 -5.54
N PHE A 362 6.56 12.20 -4.38
CA PHE A 362 7.08 11.36 -3.31
C PHE A 362 6.02 10.37 -2.78
N LEU A 363 4.76 10.81 -2.60
CA LEU A 363 3.66 9.91 -2.25
C LEU A 363 3.46 8.82 -3.30
N ILE A 364 3.42 9.18 -4.58
CA ILE A 364 3.27 8.22 -5.69
C ILE A 364 4.45 7.23 -5.71
N GLU A 365 5.67 7.70 -5.49
CA GLU A 365 6.85 6.83 -5.40
C GLU A 365 6.80 5.86 -4.23
N ILE A 366 6.33 6.30 -3.06
CA ILE A 366 6.15 5.39 -1.91
C ILE A 366 5.18 4.28 -2.29
N ILE A 367 4.00 4.64 -2.81
CA ILE A 367 2.96 3.67 -3.16
C ILE A 367 3.49 2.70 -4.22
N GLU A 368 4.16 3.20 -5.26
CA GLU A 368 4.75 2.37 -6.31
C GLU A 368 5.79 1.38 -5.76
N LYS A 369 6.71 1.86 -4.91
CA LYS A 369 7.77 1.03 -4.33
C LYS A 369 7.22 0.00 -3.34
N GLN A 370 6.25 0.38 -2.50
CA GLN A 370 5.68 -0.50 -1.49
C GLN A 370 4.71 -1.53 -2.05
N THR A 371 4.12 -1.27 -3.21
CA THR A 371 3.30 -2.25 -3.93
C THR A 371 4.09 -3.00 -4.99
N SER A 372 5.43 -2.96 -4.95
CA SER A 372 6.26 -3.62 -5.97
C SER A 372 6.32 -5.14 -5.79
N LEU A 373 6.78 -5.84 -6.84
CA LEU A 373 6.89 -7.31 -6.87
C LEU A 373 7.60 -7.92 -5.66
N ILE A 374 8.61 -7.24 -5.11
CA ILE A 374 9.31 -7.76 -3.93
C ILE A 374 8.41 -7.79 -2.69
N TYR A 375 7.51 -6.80 -2.53
CA TYR A 375 6.55 -6.80 -1.43
C TYR A 375 5.43 -7.80 -1.67
N ASP A 376 4.94 -7.93 -2.90
CA ASP A 376 3.98 -8.99 -3.26
C ASP A 376 4.53 -10.37 -2.86
N PHE A 377 5.79 -10.64 -3.22
CA PHE A 377 6.48 -11.87 -2.85
C PHE A 377 6.61 -12.05 -1.33
N ILE A 378 7.00 -11.00 -0.60
CA ILE A 378 7.14 -11.05 0.87
C ILE A 378 5.79 -11.34 1.54
N VAL A 379 4.69 -10.80 1.02
CA VAL A 379 3.32 -11.06 1.48
C VAL A 379 2.90 -12.49 1.20
N GLU A 380 3.13 -12.99 -0.02
CA GLU A 380 2.85 -14.39 -0.39
C GLU A 380 3.70 -15.38 0.43
N TYR A 381 4.93 -15.01 0.76
CA TYR A 381 5.81 -15.78 1.62
C TYR A 381 5.28 -15.88 3.06
N GLU A 382 4.90 -14.77 3.70
CA GLU A 382 4.29 -14.81 5.05
C GLU A 382 3.00 -15.64 5.05
N LYS A 383 2.14 -15.46 4.04
CA LYS A 383 0.92 -16.28 3.85
C LYS A 383 1.25 -17.77 3.75
N SER A 384 2.25 -18.12 2.95
CA SER A 384 2.69 -19.50 2.76
C SER A 384 3.28 -20.10 4.04
N ILE A 385 4.01 -19.34 4.85
CA ILE A 385 4.48 -19.80 6.17
C ILE A 385 3.31 -20.09 7.10
N ARG A 386 2.32 -19.18 7.18
CA ARG A 386 1.15 -19.36 8.05
C ARG A 386 0.33 -20.60 7.65
N LYS A 387 0.09 -20.78 6.35
CA LYS A 387 -0.58 -21.97 5.81
C LYS A 387 0.22 -23.26 6.12
N LEU A 388 1.56 -23.22 6.02
CA LEU A 388 2.43 -24.36 6.30
C LEU A 388 2.35 -24.77 7.78
N ASN A 389 2.34 -23.78 8.68
CA ASN A 389 2.23 -23.99 10.12
C ASN A 389 0.93 -24.70 10.52
N ASN A 390 -0.14 -24.51 9.75
CA ASN A 390 -1.44 -25.16 9.97
C ASN A 390 -1.51 -26.59 9.45
N ILE A 391 -0.49 -27.08 8.72
CA ILE A 391 -0.42 -28.46 8.27
C ILE A 391 0.00 -29.35 9.45
N TYR A 392 -0.90 -30.26 9.85
CA TYR A 392 -0.65 -31.23 10.92
C TYR A 392 0.43 -32.25 10.52
N ASN A 393 0.38 -32.78 9.29
CA ASN A 393 1.24 -33.87 8.83
C ASN A 393 2.16 -33.41 7.70
N ASN A 394 3.16 -32.62 8.06
CA ASN A 394 4.22 -32.25 7.14
C ASN A 394 5.03 -33.48 6.77
N TRP A 395 5.30 -33.71 5.48
CA TRP A 395 5.90 -34.97 5.02
C TRP A 395 7.26 -35.23 5.69
N TRP A 396 8.08 -34.19 5.88
CA TRP A 396 9.40 -34.30 6.51
C TRP A 396 9.37 -34.63 8.01
N LEU A 397 8.22 -34.56 8.68
CA LEU A 397 8.08 -35.06 10.06
C LEU A 397 7.95 -36.59 10.11
N GLU A 398 7.47 -37.18 9.02
CA GLU A 398 7.15 -38.60 8.93
C GLU A 398 8.19 -39.40 8.11
N VAL A 399 9.18 -38.74 7.50
CA VAL A 399 10.20 -39.43 6.69
C VAL A 399 11.24 -40.12 7.56
N ASN A 400 11.37 -41.44 7.36
CA ASN A 400 12.55 -42.19 7.75
C ASN A 400 13.47 -42.38 6.54
N TRP A 401 14.50 -41.55 6.43
CA TRP A 401 15.47 -41.63 5.33
C TRP A 401 16.22 -42.97 5.29
N CYS A 402 16.36 -43.67 6.41
CA CYS A 402 17.03 -44.99 6.45
C CYS A 402 16.21 -46.08 5.74
N ASP A 403 14.88 -46.00 5.79
CA ASP A 403 13.99 -47.00 5.16
C ASP A 403 13.93 -46.81 3.63
N MET A 404 14.03 -45.56 3.14
CA MET A 404 13.99 -45.24 1.71
C MET A 404 15.25 -45.68 0.92
N ILE A 405 16.38 -45.83 1.60
CA ILE A 405 17.65 -46.27 0.99
C ILE A 405 17.63 -47.78 0.68
N GLY A 406 16.63 -48.53 1.15
CA GLY A 406 16.51 -49.97 0.86
C GLY A 406 17.56 -50.80 1.60
N ILE A 407 18.10 -50.27 2.71
CA ILE A 407 18.95 -51.04 3.61
C ILE A 407 18.04 -52.04 4.32
N ASN A 408 17.93 -53.25 3.75
CA ASN A 408 17.35 -54.38 4.47
C ASN A 408 18.00 -54.47 5.86
N SER A 409 17.19 -54.62 6.89
CA SER A 409 17.63 -54.75 8.29
C SER A 409 18.62 -55.90 8.53
N SER A 410 18.79 -56.80 7.57
CA SER A 410 19.82 -57.85 7.54
C SER A 410 21.21 -57.38 7.08
N SER A 411 21.32 -56.28 6.33
CA SER A 411 22.59 -55.64 5.94
C SER A 411 23.23 -54.84 7.10
N ILE A 412 22.39 -54.36 8.03
CA ILE A 412 22.83 -53.68 9.26
C ILE A 412 23.68 -54.62 10.14
N ILE A 413 23.49 -55.93 10.02
CA ILE A 413 24.25 -56.93 10.79
C ILE A 413 25.68 -57.10 10.24
N LYS A 414 25.92 -56.92 8.93
CA LYS A 414 27.27 -57.07 8.36
C LYS A 414 28.17 -55.83 8.49
N ILE A 415 27.59 -54.66 8.79
CA ILE A 415 28.36 -53.44 9.10
C ILE A 415 28.67 -53.36 10.61
N LYS A 416 27.88 -54.00 11.47
CA LYS A 416 28.16 -54.09 12.92
C LYS A 416 29.50 -54.76 13.26
N ASP A 417 30.04 -55.61 12.39
CA ASP A 417 31.33 -56.27 12.61
C ASP A 417 32.55 -55.47 12.11
N LYS A 418 32.36 -54.32 11.44
CA LYS A 418 33.46 -53.42 11.06
C LYS A 418 33.10 -51.95 11.33
N LYS A 419 33.39 -51.52 12.56
CA LYS A 419 33.25 -50.18 13.15
C LYS A 419 31.83 -49.85 13.63
N ASN A 420 31.77 -49.34 14.86
CA ASN A 420 30.59 -48.95 15.63
C ASN A 420 29.76 -47.84 14.94
N ILE A 421 29.01 -48.17 13.89
CA ILE A 421 28.03 -47.27 13.29
C ILE A 421 26.67 -47.55 13.95
N ASN A 422 26.29 -46.73 14.92
CA ASN A 422 24.90 -46.62 15.35
C ASN A 422 24.25 -45.49 14.53
N LEU A 423 23.53 -45.85 13.47
CA LEU A 423 22.58 -44.95 12.80
C LEU A 423 21.51 -44.60 13.85
N THR A 424 21.52 -43.36 14.34
CA THR A 424 20.47 -42.89 15.24
C THR A 424 19.33 -42.34 14.39
N ASN A 425 18.19 -43.02 14.48
CA ASN A 425 16.93 -42.61 13.86
C ASN A 425 16.52 -41.25 14.41
N THR A 426 16.39 -40.24 13.55
CA THR A 426 15.76 -38.97 13.93
C THR A 426 14.60 -38.72 12.98
N THR A 427 13.41 -39.17 13.38
CA THR A 427 12.18 -38.50 12.96
C THR A 427 12.30 -37.03 13.33
N VAL A 428 12.04 -36.11 12.40
CA VAL A 428 12.06 -34.68 12.70
C VAL A 428 11.05 -34.41 13.82
N SER A 429 11.59 -34.04 14.98
CA SER A 429 10.88 -33.78 16.23
C SER A 429 10.05 -32.50 16.14
N GLU A 430 9.08 -32.36 17.03
CA GLU A 430 8.31 -31.12 17.18
C GLU A 430 9.20 -29.90 17.49
N ASN A 431 10.40 -30.11 18.04
CA ASN A 431 11.39 -29.05 18.24
C ASN A 431 12.06 -28.61 16.93
N GLU A 432 12.37 -29.54 16.03
CA GLU A 432 12.92 -29.20 14.70
C GLU A 432 11.88 -28.53 13.82
N LYS A 433 10.59 -28.91 13.93
CA LYS A 433 9.47 -28.17 13.33
C LYS A 433 9.48 -26.71 13.77
N LYS A 434 9.59 -26.44 15.07
CA LYS A 434 9.69 -25.07 15.62
C LYS A 434 10.91 -24.32 15.10
N GLU A 435 12.06 -24.99 14.97
CA GLU A 435 13.27 -24.36 14.44
C GLU A 435 13.13 -23.99 12.95
N ILE A 436 12.49 -24.84 12.14
CA ILE A 436 12.18 -24.51 10.73
C ILE A 436 11.31 -23.25 10.65
N TYR A 437 10.21 -23.16 11.42
CA TYR A 437 9.35 -21.97 11.42
C TYR A 437 10.06 -20.72 11.93
N LYS A 438 10.93 -20.87 12.92
CA LYS A 438 11.77 -19.79 13.42
C LYS A 438 12.69 -19.28 12.31
N ILE A 439 13.36 -20.18 11.59
CA ILE A 439 14.21 -19.82 10.44
C ILE A 439 13.39 -19.09 9.36
N LEU A 440 12.22 -19.61 8.98
CA LEU A 440 11.33 -18.96 8.02
C LEU A 440 10.91 -17.54 8.47
N SER A 441 10.60 -17.37 9.76
CA SER A 441 10.22 -16.08 10.35
C SER A 441 11.39 -15.08 10.42
N GLU A 442 12.60 -15.56 10.70
CA GLU A 442 13.82 -14.75 10.66
C GLU A 442 14.11 -14.27 9.23
N VAL A 443 13.98 -15.17 8.25
CA VAL A 443 14.15 -14.83 6.83
C VAL A 443 13.12 -13.79 6.37
N LEU A 444 11.85 -13.94 6.77
CA LEU A 444 10.82 -12.92 6.52
C LEU A 444 11.27 -11.54 7.03
N SER A 445 11.82 -11.49 8.24
CA SER A 445 12.30 -10.24 8.85
C SER A 445 13.46 -9.63 8.06
N ILE A 446 14.41 -10.45 7.60
CA ILE A 446 15.53 -10.01 6.76
C ILE A 446 15.04 -9.50 5.40
N MET A 447 14.05 -10.16 4.78
CA MET A 447 13.48 -9.74 3.50
C MET A 447 12.76 -8.38 3.63
N ILE A 448 11.99 -8.17 4.70
CA ILE A 448 11.35 -6.88 4.99
C ILE A 448 12.41 -5.78 5.17
N ASP A 449 13.47 -6.04 5.94
CA ASP A 449 14.55 -5.07 6.14
C ASP A 449 15.30 -4.75 4.83
N TYR A 450 15.57 -5.75 3.99
CA TYR A 450 16.13 -5.56 2.65
C TYR A 450 15.22 -4.66 1.79
N ALA A 451 13.93 -4.98 1.70
CA ALA A 451 12.98 -4.19 0.92
C ALA A 451 12.90 -2.73 1.39
N ASN A 452 12.86 -2.51 2.71
CA ASN A 452 12.86 -1.17 3.31
C ASN A 452 14.14 -0.37 3.00
N LYS A 453 15.32 -0.95 3.24
CA LYS A 453 16.59 -0.23 3.10
C LYS A 453 16.99 -0.01 1.65
N VAL A 454 16.72 -0.97 0.76
CA VAL A 454 17.12 -0.90 -0.65
C VAL A 454 16.10 -0.13 -1.48
N LYS A 455 14.80 -0.42 -1.35
CA LYS A 455 13.78 0.17 -2.24
C LYS A 455 13.23 1.50 -1.74
N ILE A 456 13.04 1.66 -0.43
CA ILE A 456 12.44 2.88 0.13
C ILE A 456 13.52 3.89 0.49
N LYS A 457 14.47 3.50 1.34
CA LYS A 457 15.45 4.44 1.90
C LYS A 457 16.67 4.69 1.01
N CYS A 458 16.90 3.84 -0.01
CA CYS A 458 18.10 3.89 -0.87
C CYS A 458 19.42 3.97 -0.07
N ASN A 459 19.44 3.41 1.14
CA ASN A 459 20.54 3.56 2.11
C ASN A 459 21.70 2.57 1.87
N ILE A 460 21.54 1.66 0.90
CA ILE A 460 22.53 0.63 0.59
C ILE A 460 23.06 0.89 -0.81
N GLN A 461 24.38 0.98 -0.92
CA GLN A 461 25.03 0.96 -2.23
C GLN A 461 24.75 -0.40 -2.88
N LYS A 462 24.36 -0.40 -4.16
CA LYS A 462 24.04 -1.60 -4.94
C LYS A 462 25.10 -2.72 -4.82
N SER A 463 26.37 -2.35 -4.66
CA SER A 463 27.52 -3.23 -4.42
C SER A 463 27.48 -4.03 -3.11
N HIS A 464 26.55 -3.74 -2.19
CA HIS A 464 26.40 -4.39 -0.89
C HIS A 464 25.08 -5.16 -0.74
N GLU A 465 24.20 -5.13 -1.75
CA GLU A 465 22.93 -5.88 -1.71
C GLU A 465 23.15 -7.38 -1.51
N TRP A 466 24.24 -7.91 -2.08
CA TRP A 466 24.62 -9.32 -1.99
C TRP A 466 24.73 -9.86 -0.57
N ILE A 467 24.99 -9.01 0.43
CA ILE A 467 25.09 -9.42 1.83
C ILE A 467 23.72 -9.92 2.32
N TYR A 468 22.65 -9.18 2.04
CA TYR A 468 21.29 -9.59 2.39
C TYR A 468 20.91 -10.86 1.64
N LEU A 469 21.19 -10.87 0.35
CA LEU A 469 20.83 -11.95 -0.55
C LEU A 469 21.50 -13.28 -0.13
N SER A 470 22.82 -13.25 0.11
CA SER A 470 23.57 -14.41 0.59
C SER A 470 23.12 -14.86 1.99
N SER A 471 22.77 -13.92 2.86
CA SER A 471 22.24 -14.23 4.20
C SER A 471 20.89 -14.95 4.13
N ILE A 472 19.98 -14.50 3.27
CA ILE A 472 18.67 -15.15 3.05
C ILE A 472 18.86 -16.59 2.58
N ILE A 473 19.65 -16.81 1.52
CA ILE A 473 19.88 -18.15 0.97
C ILE A 473 20.53 -19.05 2.01
N SER A 474 21.62 -18.58 2.63
CA SER A 474 22.35 -19.36 3.64
C SER A 474 21.46 -19.78 4.80
N ARG A 475 20.58 -18.88 5.26
CA ARG A 475 19.66 -19.17 6.36
C ARG A 475 18.57 -20.15 5.94
N LEU A 476 17.97 -19.96 4.76
CA LEU A 476 16.96 -20.88 4.24
C LEU A 476 17.52 -22.30 4.00
N SER A 477 18.79 -22.44 3.60
CA SER A 477 19.39 -23.76 3.37
C SER A 477 19.57 -24.60 4.63
N ILE A 478 19.64 -23.97 5.81
CA ILE A 478 19.64 -24.70 7.09
C ILE A 478 18.35 -25.52 7.24
N ILE A 479 17.23 -25.11 6.63
CA ILE A 479 15.99 -25.90 6.64
C ILE A 479 16.19 -27.23 5.93
N ILE A 480 16.92 -27.23 4.80
CA ILE A 480 17.23 -28.45 4.04
C ILE A 480 18.05 -29.40 4.91
N GLU A 481 19.07 -28.87 5.58
CA GLU A 481 19.92 -29.61 6.51
C GLU A 481 19.11 -30.18 7.68
N ASN A 482 18.19 -29.41 8.26
CA ASN A 482 17.32 -29.84 9.38
C ASN A 482 16.34 -30.95 8.96
N VAL A 483 15.76 -30.87 7.76
CA VAL A 483 14.83 -31.89 7.24
C VAL A 483 15.54 -33.21 6.93
N HIS A 484 16.78 -33.12 6.46
CA HIS A 484 17.61 -34.27 6.14
C HIS A 484 18.30 -34.85 7.39
N GLY A 485 18.61 -34.03 8.40
CA GLY A 485 19.31 -34.43 9.62
C GLY A 485 20.78 -34.81 9.40
N SER A 486 21.64 -34.58 10.39
CA SER A 486 23.06 -34.96 10.37
C SER A 486 23.26 -36.43 10.76
N VAL A 487 24.06 -37.18 9.99
CA VAL A 487 24.38 -38.58 10.32
C VAL A 487 25.55 -38.60 11.31
N LYS A 488 25.26 -38.76 12.60
CA LYS A 488 26.31 -38.94 13.62
C LYS A 488 26.89 -40.34 13.59
N ILE A 489 28.05 -40.51 12.97
CA ILE A 489 28.86 -41.74 13.07
C ILE A 489 29.80 -41.61 14.28
N LYS A 490 29.64 -42.46 15.29
CA LYS A 490 30.48 -42.41 16.50
C LYS A 490 31.90 -42.91 16.18
N GLY A 491 32.88 -42.00 16.18
CA GLY A 491 34.31 -42.32 16.05
C GLY A 491 35.06 -41.61 14.91
N SER A 492 34.39 -40.75 14.14
CA SER A 492 35.01 -39.81 13.21
C SER A 492 34.26 -38.49 13.25
N TRP A 493 34.90 -37.41 12.82
CA TRP A 493 34.35 -36.05 12.67
C TRP A 493 32.89 -36.07 12.21
N GLU A 494 32.06 -35.17 12.76
CA GLU A 494 30.67 -34.96 12.31
C GLU A 494 30.68 -34.90 10.78
N TYR A 495 30.01 -35.86 10.13
CA TYR A 495 29.80 -35.80 8.69
C TYR A 495 28.61 -34.89 8.44
N ASP A 496 28.90 -33.67 8.00
CA ASP A 496 27.89 -32.80 7.41
C ASP A 496 27.29 -33.52 6.18
N VAL A 497 25.96 -33.50 6.06
CA VAL A 497 25.28 -34.03 4.86
C VAL A 497 25.73 -33.18 3.67
N THR A 498 26.49 -33.78 2.77
CA THR A 498 26.95 -33.11 1.55
C THR A 498 25.88 -33.17 0.47
N ALA A 499 26.02 -32.35 -0.58
CA ALA A 499 25.12 -32.39 -1.74
C ALA A 499 24.98 -33.81 -2.33
N ASN A 500 26.05 -34.60 -2.23
CA ASN A 500 26.14 -35.96 -2.77
C ASN A 500 25.33 -36.98 -1.94
N ASP A 501 25.07 -36.68 -0.67
CA ASP A 501 24.28 -37.54 0.23
C ASP A 501 22.76 -37.36 0.01
N MET A 502 22.35 -36.19 -0.52
CA MET A 502 20.94 -35.91 -0.89
C MET A 502 20.57 -36.53 -2.24
N GLY A 503 21.54 -36.66 -3.15
CA GLY A 503 21.43 -37.38 -4.43
C GLY A 503 22.83 -37.61 -5.02
N SER A 504 23.13 -38.80 -5.49
CA SER A 504 24.39 -39.10 -6.20
C SER A 504 24.18 -38.98 -7.71
N SER A 505 25.23 -38.55 -8.41
CA SER A 505 25.33 -38.57 -9.88
C SER A 505 24.95 -39.95 -10.44
N PRO A 506 24.25 -40.05 -11.59
CA PRO A 506 24.02 -41.32 -12.27
C PRO A 506 25.31 -42.09 -12.56
N ASP A 507 26.45 -41.41 -12.74
CA ASP A 507 27.69 -42.04 -13.17
C ASP A 507 28.60 -42.56 -12.05
N ASP A 508 28.33 -42.18 -10.80
CA ASP A 508 29.14 -42.61 -9.66
C ASP A 508 28.68 -43.98 -9.13
N LYS A 509 29.17 -45.05 -9.76
CA LYS A 509 28.88 -46.46 -9.42
C LYS A 509 29.11 -46.83 -7.95
N PHE A 510 29.81 -46.01 -7.17
CA PHE A 510 30.07 -46.24 -5.74
C PHE A 510 28.96 -45.72 -4.80
N TYR A 511 28.10 -44.78 -5.22
CA TYR A 511 27.11 -44.12 -4.34
C TYR A 511 25.64 -44.34 -4.75
N GLN A 512 25.36 -45.13 -5.78
CA GLN A 512 23.98 -45.34 -6.27
C GLN A 512 23.03 -46.03 -5.27
N ASN A 513 23.57 -46.70 -4.24
CA ASN A 513 22.77 -47.44 -3.27
C ASN A 513 22.53 -46.71 -1.94
N ASP A 514 23.22 -45.58 -1.66
CA ASP A 514 23.20 -44.93 -0.33
C ASP A 514 22.62 -43.49 -0.32
N SER A 515 22.18 -42.95 -1.46
CA SER A 515 21.64 -41.59 -1.53
C SER A 515 20.13 -41.52 -1.24
N ARG A 516 19.70 -40.40 -0.62
CA ARG A 516 18.32 -40.16 -0.19
C ARG A 516 17.33 -39.88 -1.33
N LYS A 517 17.84 -39.71 -2.56
CA LYS A 517 17.09 -39.47 -3.80
C LYS A 517 16.22 -38.21 -3.79
N ASP A 518 16.54 -37.23 -2.93
CA ASP A 518 15.90 -35.91 -2.93
C ASP A 518 16.66 -34.97 -3.86
N TYR A 519 16.42 -35.13 -5.16
CA TYR A 519 17.07 -34.34 -6.20
C TYR A 519 16.74 -32.85 -6.12
N LEU A 520 15.57 -32.48 -5.58
CA LEU A 520 15.19 -31.07 -5.41
C LEU A 520 15.97 -30.42 -4.27
N ALA A 521 16.09 -31.11 -3.13
CA ALA A 521 16.96 -30.68 -2.05
C ALA A 521 18.43 -30.59 -2.48
N GLN A 522 18.93 -31.58 -3.21
CA GLN A 522 20.28 -31.55 -3.79
C GLN A 522 20.49 -30.33 -4.69
N PHE A 523 19.54 -30.06 -5.58
CA PHE A 523 19.58 -28.90 -6.47
C PHE A 523 19.67 -27.60 -5.66
N MET A 524 18.78 -27.41 -4.68
CA MET A 524 18.79 -26.25 -3.79
C MET A 524 20.12 -26.13 -3.03
N TYR A 525 20.68 -27.24 -2.53
CA TYR A 525 21.96 -27.22 -1.83
C TYR A 525 23.12 -26.80 -2.76
N LYS A 526 23.14 -27.27 -4.01
CA LYS A 526 24.09 -26.80 -5.03
C LYS A 526 23.92 -25.30 -5.32
N LEU A 527 22.69 -24.78 -5.37
CA LEU A 527 22.43 -23.33 -5.52
C LEU A 527 22.98 -22.52 -4.35
N ARG A 528 22.80 -23.00 -3.11
CA ARG A 528 23.37 -22.37 -1.92
C ARG A 528 24.88 -22.27 -2.00
N ASN A 529 25.57 -23.35 -2.40
CA ASN A 529 27.02 -23.34 -2.48
C ASN A 529 27.52 -22.30 -3.50
N LYS A 530 26.84 -22.16 -4.64
CA LYS A 530 27.14 -21.07 -5.60
C LYS A 530 26.91 -19.68 -4.99
N ALA A 531 25.82 -19.48 -4.24
CA ALA A 531 25.53 -18.22 -3.55
C ALA A 531 26.51 -17.86 -2.42
N ALA A 532 27.15 -18.85 -1.80
CA ALA A 532 28.11 -18.66 -0.71
C ALA A 532 29.54 -18.33 -1.21
N HIS A 533 29.90 -18.71 -2.44
CA HIS A 533 31.26 -18.50 -2.96
C HIS A 533 31.42 -17.13 -3.65
N LYS A 534 32.31 -16.29 -3.09
CA LYS A 534 32.62 -14.91 -3.49
C LYS A 534 32.88 -14.67 -4.99
N LYS A 535 33.29 -15.68 -5.75
CA LYS A 535 33.68 -15.54 -7.18
C LYS A 535 32.47 -15.36 -8.12
N TYR A 536 31.27 -15.76 -7.69
CA TYR A 536 30.01 -15.70 -8.46
C TYR A 536 29.05 -14.58 -8.00
N VAL A 537 29.51 -13.76 -7.04
CA VAL A 537 28.67 -12.80 -6.30
C VAL A 537 28.18 -11.63 -7.15
N VAL A 538 28.80 -11.33 -8.30
CA VAL A 538 28.29 -10.24 -9.16
C VAL A 538 27.06 -10.68 -9.97
N GLU A 539 26.87 -11.99 -10.19
CA GLU A 539 25.83 -12.53 -11.07
C GLU A 539 24.72 -13.27 -10.30
N PHE A 540 25.04 -13.86 -9.13
CA PHE A 540 24.06 -14.52 -8.26
C PHE A 540 23.28 -13.57 -7.34
N THR A 541 23.41 -12.25 -7.56
CA THR A 541 22.77 -11.18 -6.78
C THR A 541 21.45 -10.70 -7.37
N ASP A 542 20.89 -11.45 -8.31
CA ASP A 542 19.55 -11.17 -8.79
C ASP A 542 18.52 -11.58 -7.73
N VAL A 543 17.64 -10.64 -7.37
CA VAL A 543 16.46 -10.86 -6.52
C VAL A 543 15.62 -12.04 -7.04
N ASN A 544 15.59 -12.25 -8.36
CA ASN A 544 14.89 -13.38 -8.98
C ASN A 544 15.43 -14.74 -8.53
N CYS A 545 16.73 -14.89 -8.31
CA CYS A 545 17.32 -16.14 -7.83
C CYS A 545 16.84 -16.49 -6.42
N ILE A 546 16.68 -15.48 -5.54
CA ILE A 546 16.18 -15.68 -4.18
C ILE A 546 14.71 -16.00 -4.16
N ILE A 547 13.92 -15.27 -4.94
CA ILE A 547 12.51 -15.56 -5.08
C ILE A 547 12.36 -17.01 -5.56
N THR A 548 13.10 -17.41 -6.61
CA THR A 548 13.08 -18.77 -7.14
C THR A 548 13.47 -19.80 -6.08
N PHE A 549 14.60 -19.61 -5.39
CA PHE A 549 15.06 -20.52 -4.34
C PHE A 549 14.02 -20.67 -3.23
N THR A 550 13.45 -19.55 -2.77
CA THR A 550 12.48 -19.53 -1.69
C THR A 550 11.17 -20.18 -2.09
N VAL A 551 10.67 -19.89 -3.30
CA VAL A 551 9.47 -20.55 -3.85
C VAL A 551 9.68 -22.05 -3.95
N LEU A 552 10.82 -22.50 -4.49
CA LEU A 552 11.14 -23.93 -4.59
C LEU A 552 11.20 -24.59 -3.21
N LEU A 553 11.84 -23.95 -2.23
CA LEU A 553 11.93 -24.47 -0.88
C LEU A 553 10.55 -24.56 -0.23
N ILE A 554 9.73 -23.52 -0.34
CA ILE A 554 8.37 -23.54 0.21
C ILE A 554 7.54 -24.63 -0.49
N VAL A 555 7.56 -24.74 -1.81
CA VAL A 555 6.85 -25.81 -2.53
C VAL A 555 7.36 -27.20 -2.14
N TRP A 556 8.66 -27.36 -1.94
CA TRP A 556 9.25 -28.60 -1.43
C TRP A 556 8.68 -28.91 -0.03
N LEU A 557 8.58 -27.92 0.85
CA LEU A 557 7.88 -28.03 2.13
C LEU A 557 6.35 -28.20 1.97
N TYR A 558 5.69 -28.01 0.84
CA TYR A 558 4.24 -28.34 0.77
C TYR A 558 3.98 -29.77 0.27
N GLY A 559 4.93 -30.35 -0.45
CA GLY A 559 4.65 -31.52 -1.29
C GLY A 559 4.59 -32.87 -0.58
N LYS A 560 3.40 -33.32 -0.15
CA LYS A 560 3.16 -34.74 0.18
C LYS A 560 3.28 -35.66 -1.06
N ASN A 561 2.90 -35.16 -2.24
CA ASN A 561 3.02 -35.84 -3.55
C ASN A 561 4.39 -35.65 -4.26
N ASN A 562 5.27 -34.79 -3.74
CA ASN A 562 6.63 -34.66 -4.27
C ASN A 562 7.50 -35.90 -3.95
N GLN A 563 7.06 -36.77 -3.03
CA GLN A 563 7.62 -38.11 -2.84
C GLN A 563 7.61 -38.96 -4.12
N CYS A 564 6.73 -38.70 -5.09
CA CYS A 564 6.76 -39.38 -6.38
C CYS A 564 7.82 -38.81 -7.37
N LEU A 565 8.25 -37.56 -7.19
CA LEU A 565 9.41 -37.00 -7.91
C LEU A 565 10.73 -37.53 -7.32
N ILE A 566 10.73 -37.91 -6.03
CA ILE A 566 11.86 -38.59 -5.34
C ILE A 566 12.17 -39.98 -5.96
N VAL A 567 11.23 -40.62 -6.67
CA VAL A 567 11.37 -42.02 -7.14
C VAL A 567 11.38 -42.18 -8.67
N LYS A 568 10.77 -41.27 -9.45
CA LYS A 568 10.57 -41.48 -10.91
C LYS A 568 11.70 -40.98 -11.83
N TYR A 569 12.70 -40.24 -11.35
CA TYR A 569 13.78 -39.71 -12.20
C TYR A 569 14.97 -40.65 -12.40
N LYS A 570 14.75 -41.95 -12.29
CA LYS A 570 15.79 -42.98 -12.34
C LYS A 570 16.66 -42.99 -13.61
N ASN A 571 16.26 -42.33 -14.72
CA ASN A 571 16.83 -42.61 -16.05
C ASN A 571 17.03 -41.43 -17.02
N LYS A 572 17.11 -40.13 -16.63
CA LYS A 572 17.24 -39.10 -17.69
C LYS A 572 17.94 -37.77 -17.41
N TYR A 573 18.63 -37.61 -16.29
CA TYR A 573 19.38 -36.39 -16.04
C TYR A 573 20.74 -36.69 -15.42
N ASP A 574 21.79 -36.61 -16.25
CA ASP A 574 23.08 -36.15 -15.76
C ASP A 574 22.95 -34.67 -15.47
N PHE A 575 22.48 -34.36 -14.26
CA PHE A 575 22.56 -32.99 -13.77
C PHE A 575 24.01 -32.53 -13.66
N ASP A 576 25.01 -33.43 -13.65
CA ASP A 576 26.42 -33.05 -13.53
C ASP A 576 27.04 -32.54 -14.84
N ASP A 577 26.68 -33.08 -16.01
CA ASP A 577 27.27 -32.67 -17.31
C ASP A 577 26.83 -31.28 -17.80
N ASP A 578 25.62 -30.85 -17.44
CA ASP A 578 25.14 -29.48 -17.70
C ASP A 578 25.50 -28.50 -16.56
N TYR A 579 25.84 -29.00 -15.35
CA TYR A 579 26.02 -28.13 -14.15
C TYR A 579 27.27 -27.27 -14.16
N ASP A 580 28.36 -27.84 -14.66
CA ASP A 580 29.67 -27.17 -14.78
C ASP A 580 29.71 -26.20 -15.97
N GLN A 581 28.73 -26.26 -16.88
CA GLN A 581 28.59 -25.33 -18.00
C GLN A 581 27.82 -24.04 -17.65
N PHE A 582 27.30 -23.93 -16.42
CA PHE A 582 26.58 -22.76 -15.90
C PHE A 582 27.51 -21.69 -15.31
N ASP A 583 28.72 -21.56 -15.84
CA ASP A 583 29.64 -20.48 -15.48
C ASP A 583 29.05 -19.14 -15.98
N GLY A 584 28.21 -18.54 -15.14
CA GLY A 584 27.91 -17.10 -15.14
C GLY A 584 26.91 -16.53 -16.15
N ASP A 585 26.19 -17.34 -16.94
CA ASP A 585 25.22 -16.82 -17.91
C ASP A 585 23.76 -16.85 -17.39
N PRO A 586 23.15 -15.69 -17.05
CA PRO A 586 21.74 -15.60 -16.64
C PRO A 586 20.75 -16.15 -17.67
N ASN A 587 21.10 -16.17 -18.96
CA ASN A 587 20.23 -16.70 -20.00
C ASN A 587 20.19 -18.23 -19.94
N LYS A 588 21.32 -18.89 -19.66
CA LYS A 588 21.36 -20.34 -19.45
C LYS A 588 20.61 -20.74 -18.19
N TRP A 589 20.68 -19.93 -17.13
CA TRP A 589 19.87 -20.10 -15.93
C TRP A 589 18.36 -20.03 -16.24
N ASN A 590 17.94 -18.99 -16.98
CA ASN A 590 16.54 -18.84 -17.39
C ASN A 590 16.07 -19.99 -18.30
N GLU A 591 16.92 -20.48 -19.20
CA GLU A 591 16.61 -21.62 -20.07
C GLU A 591 16.52 -22.94 -19.29
N PHE A 592 17.43 -23.16 -18.33
CA PHE A 592 17.38 -24.31 -17.43
C PHE A 592 16.12 -24.27 -16.58
N MET A 593 15.82 -23.14 -15.94
CA MET A 593 14.60 -22.97 -15.15
C MET A 593 13.38 -23.24 -16.02
N LYS A 594 13.35 -22.71 -17.25
CA LYS A 594 12.29 -23.00 -18.22
C LYS A 594 12.15 -24.51 -18.50
N LYS A 595 13.25 -25.24 -18.72
CA LYS A 595 13.22 -26.70 -18.93
C LYS A 595 12.82 -27.50 -17.69
N PHE A 596 13.26 -27.06 -16.50
CA PHE A 596 12.88 -27.64 -15.21
C PHE A 596 11.38 -27.45 -14.97
N ILE A 597 10.89 -26.25 -15.21
CA ILE A 597 9.48 -25.85 -15.13
C ILE A 597 8.64 -26.67 -16.11
N GLU A 598 8.94 -26.65 -17.41
CA GLU A 598 8.17 -27.35 -18.45
C GLU A 598 7.97 -28.87 -18.19
N LYS A 599 8.81 -29.47 -17.36
CA LYS A 599 8.77 -30.90 -17.03
C LYS A 599 8.26 -31.22 -15.62
N ASN A 600 8.00 -30.20 -14.78
CA ASN A 600 7.56 -30.35 -13.39
C ASN A 600 6.23 -29.61 -13.13
N ASN A 601 5.20 -29.90 -13.94
CA ASN A 601 3.89 -29.24 -13.88
C ASN A 601 3.28 -29.21 -12.46
N ASN A 602 3.49 -30.25 -11.64
CA ASN A 602 2.96 -30.31 -10.27
C ASN A 602 3.63 -29.31 -9.30
N ILE A 603 4.95 -29.11 -9.45
CA ILE A 603 5.70 -28.11 -8.68
C ILE A 603 5.20 -26.72 -9.04
N ILE A 604 4.96 -26.45 -10.33
CA ILE A 604 4.50 -25.13 -10.76
C ILE A 604 3.06 -24.86 -10.36
N SER A 605 2.17 -25.85 -10.47
CA SER A 605 0.81 -25.71 -9.96
C SER A 605 0.83 -25.30 -8.49
N SER A 606 1.61 -26.02 -7.67
CA SER A 606 1.78 -25.69 -6.25
C SER A 606 2.41 -24.31 -6.03
N ALA A 607 3.37 -23.91 -6.88
CA ALA A 607 4.00 -22.60 -6.82
C ALA A 607 3.00 -21.48 -7.17
N VAL A 608 2.17 -21.66 -8.20
CA VAL A 608 1.13 -20.72 -8.62
C VAL A 608 0.05 -20.60 -7.53
N ASP A 609 -0.31 -21.69 -6.87
CA ASP A 609 -1.29 -21.68 -5.77
C ASP A 609 -0.77 -20.93 -4.52
N LEU A 610 0.52 -21.02 -4.24
CA LEU A 610 1.15 -20.38 -3.07
C LEU A 610 1.63 -18.95 -3.35
N PHE A 611 2.07 -18.68 -4.58
CA PHE A 611 2.65 -17.41 -5.03
C PHE A 611 2.03 -16.93 -6.35
N PRO A 612 0.71 -16.71 -6.42
CA PRO A 612 0.02 -16.41 -7.67
C PRO A 612 0.55 -15.15 -8.36
N LYS A 613 0.73 -14.04 -7.65
CA LYS A 613 1.21 -12.77 -8.22
C LYS A 613 2.66 -12.88 -8.67
N THR A 614 3.50 -13.47 -7.83
CA THR A 614 4.93 -13.59 -8.11
C THR A 614 5.20 -14.54 -9.27
N CYS A 615 4.51 -15.69 -9.32
CA CYS A 615 4.69 -16.67 -10.39
C CYS A 615 4.22 -16.15 -11.75
N HIS A 616 3.14 -15.35 -11.80
CA HIS A 616 2.69 -14.70 -13.04
C HIS A 616 3.71 -13.75 -13.67
N LEU A 617 4.63 -13.21 -12.87
CA LEU A 617 5.67 -12.29 -13.31
C LEU A 617 7.00 -12.98 -13.60
N ILE A 618 7.29 -14.10 -12.91
CA ILE A 618 8.53 -14.88 -13.09
C ILE A 618 8.41 -15.89 -14.23
N PHE A 619 7.24 -16.53 -14.38
CA PHE A 619 7.02 -17.52 -15.43
C PHE A 619 6.29 -16.86 -16.60
N LYS A 620 6.80 -17.06 -17.83
CA LYS A 620 6.15 -16.53 -19.04
C LYS A 620 4.68 -16.95 -19.06
N GLU A 621 3.80 -16.00 -19.38
CA GLU A 621 2.34 -16.17 -19.47
C GLU A 621 1.92 -17.42 -20.28
N GLU A 622 2.69 -17.76 -21.32
CA GLU A 622 2.50 -18.94 -22.16
C GLU A 622 2.65 -20.29 -21.41
N ILE A 623 3.54 -20.35 -20.40
CA ILE A 623 3.75 -21.54 -19.55
C ILE A 623 2.57 -21.69 -18.58
N ILE A 624 2.12 -20.59 -17.98
CA ILE A 624 0.99 -20.58 -17.05
C ILE A 624 -0.32 -20.93 -17.76
N ASN A 625 -0.52 -20.40 -18.97
CA ASN A 625 -1.68 -20.73 -19.81
C ASN A 625 -1.70 -22.21 -20.25
N LYS A 626 -0.53 -22.82 -20.50
CA LYS A 626 -0.41 -24.27 -20.76
C LYS A 626 -0.76 -25.10 -19.53
N LEU A 627 -0.35 -24.66 -18.34
CA LEU A 627 -0.64 -25.34 -17.07
C LEU A 627 -2.11 -25.28 -16.70
N ASN A 628 -2.74 -24.10 -16.80
CA ASN A 628 -4.17 -23.93 -16.54
C ASN A 628 -5.04 -24.79 -17.46
N LYS A 629 -4.67 -24.94 -18.75
CA LYS A 629 -5.33 -25.89 -19.66
C LYS A 629 -5.15 -27.34 -19.20
N SER A 630 -3.94 -27.75 -18.84
CA SER A 630 -3.67 -29.13 -18.40
C SER A 630 -4.35 -29.46 -17.06
N HIS A 631 -4.48 -28.49 -16.16
CA HIS A 631 -5.10 -28.66 -14.84
C HIS A 631 -6.62 -28.83 -14.98
N VAL A 632 -7.27 -28.03 -15.82
CA VAL A 632 -8.70 -28.18 -16.17
C VAL A 632 -8.97 -29.53 -16.84
N GLU A 633 -8.09 -30.00 -17.74
CA GLU A 633 -8.21 -31.32 -18.36
C GLU A 633 -8.00 -32.47 -17.36
N THR A 634 -7.10 -32.30 -16.38
CA THR A 634 -6.81 -33.31 -15.35
C THR A 634 -7.94 -33.40 -14.33
N GLN A 635 -8.48 -32.26 -13.87
CA GLN A 635 -9.66 -32.22 -12.99
C GLN A 635 -10.89 -32.79 -13.68
N LYS A 636 -11.12 -32.50 -14.96
CA LYS A 636 -12.19 -33.15 -15.75
C LYS A 636 -12.03 -34.66 -15.79
N LYS A 637 -10.81 -35.15 -15.96
CA LYS A 637 -10.52 -36.59 -16.02
C LYS A 637 -10.70 -37.28 -14.68
N GLU A 638 -10.29 -36.65 -13.57
CA GLU A 638 -10.54 -37.14 -12.21
C GLU A 638 -12.03 -37.17 -11.88
N ILE A 639 -12.79 -36.13 -12.26
CA ILE A 639 -14.25 -36.11 -12.12
C ILE A 639 -14.90 -37.22 -12.96
N ASP A 640 -14.45 -37.43 -14.20
CA ASP A 640 -14.97 -38.49 -15.07
C ASP A 640 -14.63 -39.90 -14.56
N ASP A 641 -13.46 -40.08 -13.95
CA ASP A 641 -13.05 -41.35 -13.38
C ASP A 641 -13.75 -41.64 -12.05
N LEU A 642 -13.99 -40.61 -11.21
CA LEU A 642 -14.88 -40.71 -10.04
C LEU A 642 -16.32 -41.04 -10.44
N LYS A 643 -16.86 -40.41 -11.50
CA LYS A 643 -18.19 -40.73 -12.05
C LYS A 643 -18.25 -42.17 -12.59
N LYS A 644 -17.16 -42.71 -13.15
CA LYS A 644 -17.09 -44.12 -13.60
C LYS A 644 -17.00 -45.09 -12.42
N GLU A 645 -16.29 -44.75 -11.35
CA GLU A 645 -16.24 -45.56 -10.14
C GLU A 645 -17.57 -45.58 -9.38
N GLU A 646 -18.25 -44.43 -9.28
CA GLU A 646 -19.60 -44.35 -8.73
C GLU A 646 -20.60 -45.19 -9.55
N ASN A 647 -20.55 -45.10 -10.88
CA ASN A 647 -21.41 -45.92 -11.75
C ASN A 647 -21.11 -47.43 -11.64
N LYS A 648 -19.85 -47.82 -11.40
CA LYS A 648 -19.49 -49.22 -11.09
C LYS A 648 -20.01 -49.69 -9.73
N GLN A 649 -20.08 -48.82 -8.73
CA GLN A 649 -20.65 -49.16 -7.42
C GLN A 649 -22.18 -49.27 -7.46
N VAL A 650 -22.87 -48.43 -8.23
CA VAL A 650 -24.34 -48.50 -8.42
C VAL A 650 -24.76 -49.82 -9.11
N HIS A 651 -23.94 -50.35 -10.01
CA HIS A 651 -24.21 -51.62 -10.69
C HIS A 651 -23.93 -52.89 -9.85
N LYS A 652 -23.29 -52.77 -8.68
CA LYS A 652 -23.04 -53.89 -7.75
C LYS A 652 -24.08 -54.05 -6.64
N LYS A 653 -25.04 -53.13 -6.50
CA LYS A 653 -26.09 -53.22 -5.47
C LYS A 653 -27.38 -53.90 -5.97
N PRO A 654 -28.09 -54.66 -5.12
CA PRO A 654 -29.34 -55.35 -5.46
C PRO A 654 -30.45 -54.38 -5.86
N VAL A 655 -31.38 -54.85 -6.70
CA VAL A 655 -32.42 -54.04 -7.38
C VAL A 655 -33.30 -53.25 -6.40
N SER A 656 -33.47 -53.72 -5.16
CA SER A 656 -34.22 -53.04 -4.10
C SER A 656 -33.56 -51.75 -3.59
N GLU A 657 -32.23 -51.61 -3.66
CA GLU A 657 -31.52 -50.39 -3.23
C GLU A 657 -31.37 -49.34 -4.33
N ARG A 658 -31.57 -49.71 -5.61
CA ARG A 658 -31.46 -48.78 -6.74
C ARG A 658 -32.60 -47.77 -6.81
N ARG A 659 -33.80 -48.12 -6.30
CA ARG A 659 -34.98 -47.23 -6.31
C ARG A 659 -34.85 -46.05 -5.36
N ASN A 660 -34.30 -46.24 -4.16
CA ASN A 660 -34.12 -45.16 -3.18
C ASN A 660 -33.02 -44.14 -3.54
N ILE A 661 -32.07 -44.50 -4.42
CA ILE A 661 -30.99 -43.59 -4.85
C ILE A 661 -31.44 -42.72 -6.04
N LEU A 662 -32.36 -43.21 -6.88
CA LEU A 662 -32.90 -42.46 -8.02
C LEU A 662 -33.93 -41.39 -7.60
N GLU A 663 -34.69 -41.61 -6.53
CA GLU A 663 -35.64 -40.61 -6.02
C GLU A 663 -34.96 -39.44 -5.29
N ASN A 664 -33.80 -39.65 -4.67
CA ASN A 664 -33.01 -38.57 -4.04
C ASN A 664 -32.15 -37.76 -5.04
N LYS A 665 -31.95 -38.23 -6.27
CA LYS A 665 -31.13 -37.54 -7.29
C LYS A 665 -31.85 -36.41 -8.04
N ASN A 666 -33.18 -36.36 -8.01
CA ASN A 666 -33.95 -35.29 -8.67
C ASN A 666 -34.01 -33.97 -7.87
N CYS A 667 -33.39 -33.90 -6.68
CA CYS A 667 -33.32 -32.67 -5.88
C CYS A 667 -31.98 -31.90 -6.00
N THR A 668 -30.98 -32.43 -6.70
CA THR A 668 -29.62 -31.83 -6.74
C THR A 668 -29.14 -31.41 -8.14
N ILE A 669 -29.97 -31.52 -9.18
CA ILE A 669 -29.65 -31.10 -10.57
C ILE A 669 -30.19 -29.68 -10.83
N ALA A 670 -29.88 -28.76 -9.92
CA ALA A 670 -30.05 -27.33 -10.12
C ALA A 670 -28.78 -26.67 -9.56
N ASN A 671 -27.70 -26.66 -10.35
CA ASN A 671 -26.51 -25.79 -10.24
C ASN A 671 -25.40 -26.15 -11.26
N GLU A 672 -25.72 -26.79 -12.39
CA GLU A 672 -24.72 -27.00 -13.46
C GLU A 672 -24.50 -25.74 -14.34
N ASP A 673 -25.33 -24.71 -14.22
CA ASP A 673 -25.23 -23.46 -15.01
C ASP A 673 -24.30 -22.38 -14.39
N GLU A 674 -23.73 -22.60 -13.20
CA GLU A 674 -22.79 -21.64 -12.56
C GLU A 674 -21.31 -21.96 -12.81
N LEU A 675 -20.96 -23.13 -13.35
CA LEU A 675 -19.58 -23.53 -13.63
C LEU A 675 -19.11 -23.22 -15.06
N SER A 676 -19.96 -22.58 -15.88
CA SER A 676 -19.60 -22.08 -17.22
C SER A 676 -19.62 -20.55 -17.35
N LYS A 677 -19.67 -19.82 -16.23
CA LYS A 677 -19.42 -18.38 -16.14
C LYS A 677 -18.18 -18.15 -15.27
#